data_AF-A0A8B9CKY3-F1
#
_entry.id   AF-A0A8B9CKY3-F1
#
_cell.length_a   1.000
_cell.length_b   1.000
_cell.length_c   1.000
_cell.angle_alpha   90.00
_cell.angle_beta   90.00
_cell.angle_gamma   90.00
#
_symmetry.space_group_name_H-M   'P 1'
#
loop_
_entity.id
_entity.type
_entity.pdbx_description
1 polymer ?
#
loop_
_entity_poly.entity_id
_entity_poly.type
_entity_poly.pdbx_seq_one_letter_code
_entity_poly.pdbx_strand_id
1 'polypeptide(L)'
;GPSRLGADPPPTFWDLREPSVDLLEAFVEHWKGITGYYLEATDESTPAKRTDIPWRLKQMLDILVYEEKQRPAGEAGPCLEYLLQHKVLETLSTLGKAEYPPGMRQQVLLFFSRVLGQVQHPLLHYLNVHRPVQKLLQLSGHPLGSGTEKEEAQFAAVLCAKIQQDPALLAYVLEGKSILNGRKAPELPGSPEGEGAEHPLGAATGCPPAQRDSNLVTSLVGLCKSQKSRVALKARENLLLLAGLTQEAAAACLVRSSALCQLLAEHLCDLHGAVPPCADPADVLAVERASWRSQGDAGGDGDFPGKESLVALFCWLDYLDELVAGAHPLVAGAVAEAVEEKFFQGVLQPQLLQILASLRLFEELLRAPHEHVVLSLVLRNLEARGYLQRGPPVPDEDLEEDEEDPYFTDGFPENGFGMAKKPPGGGSIPPGKGHVSEVVSSFLCLVPEEAKTSSCLEEGGYDTYVHDALGMVQASRSKAASWGWPPAPRPLDACPPEGQFYEGRFLKVLFDRLARILDQPYSLNLQVTSVLSLLAAFPHPHLHEYLLDPYLSLAPGCRSLFSVLVRVIGDLMQRIQRVPNFRAKLLLVRQQLLGLVPGEQMEHATLFKGVVVLEEFCKELAAIALVKGPPEGPP
;
A
#
# COMPACT_ATOMS: atom_id res chain seq x y z
N GLY A 1 106.79 -3.10 15.21
CA GLY A 1 105.55 -3.64 14.62
C GLY A 1 104.47 -2.62 14.83
N PRO A 2 103.77 -2.16 13.79
CA PRO A 2 103.10 -0.86 13.76
C PRO A 2 101.67 -0.91 14.31
N SER A 3 101.32 0.04 15.18
CA SER A 3 99.93 0.29 15.60
C SER A 3 99.33 1.36 14.68
N ARG A 4 98.28 0.98 13.97
CA ARG A 4 97.69 1.70 12.85
C ARG A 4 96.87 2.92 13.28
N LEU A 5 96.90 3.89 12.38
CA LEU A 5 96.06 5.07 12.26
C LEU A 5 94.57 4.77 12.46
N GLY A 6 93.89 5.63 13.22
CA GLY A 6 92.43 5.72 13.23
C GLY A 6 91.94 6.29 11.91
N ALA A 7 91.11 5.51 11.21
CA ALA A 7 90.34 5.94 10.07
C ALA A 7 88.88 6.02 10.51
N ASP A 8 88.25 7.17 10.29
CA ASP A 8 86.81 7.36 10.48
C ASP A 8 86.02 6.35 9.64
N PRO A 9 84.87 5.84 10.13
CA PRO A 9 84.02 4.98 9.33
C PRO A 9 83.39 5.79 8.18
N PRO A 10 83.14 5.18 7.02
CA PRO A 10 82.48 5.86 5.91
C PRO A 10 81.02 6.20 6.31
N PRO A 11 80.42 7.26 5.73
CA PRO A 11 79.04 7.59 6.01
C PRO A 11 78.14 6.43 5.58
N THR A 12 77.36 5.91 6.54
CA THR A 12 76.35 4.90 6.29
C THR A 12 75.30 5.43 5.33
N PHE A 13 75.09 4.69 4.25
CA PHE A 13 74.23 4.95 3.09
C PHE A 13 72.71 4.98 3.40
N TRP A 14 72.30 5.23 4.65
CA TRP A 14 70.91 5.04 5.11
C TRP A 14 70.13 6.32 5.43
N ASP A 15 70.70 7.52 5.21
CA ASP A 15 69.98 8.80 5.41
C ASP A 15 69.42 9.40 4.11
N LEU A 16 69.01 8.56 3.16
CA LEU A 16 68.00 8.96 2.19
C LEU A 16 66.63 8.76 2.84
N ARG A 17 66.23 9.70 3.71
CA ARG A 17 64.80 9.91 3.97
C ARG A 17 64.16 10.08 2.59
N GLU A 18 63.35 9.11 2.17
CA GLU A 18 62.40 9.34 1.08
C GLU A 18 61.73 10.69 1.36
N PRO A 19 61.67 11.62 0.38
CA PRO A 19 61.08 12.92 0.61
C PRO A 19 59.67 12.67 1.15
N SER A 20 59.42 13.05 2.41
CA SER A 20 58.11 12.94 3.02
C SER A 20 57.19 13.84 2.18
N VAL A 21 56.43 13.21 1.29
CA VAL A 21 55.53 13.92 0.38
C VAL A 21 54.60 14.78 1.23
N ASP A 22 54.61 16.09 0.99
CA ASP A 22 53.64 16.98 1.62
C ASP A 22 52.27 16.67 1.01
N LEU A 23 51.46 15.93 1.77
CA LEU A 23 50.13 15.50 1.37
C LEU A 23 49.21 16.69 1.04
N LEU A 24 49.35 17.79 1.79
CA LEU A 24 48.53 18.98 1.57
C LEU A 24 48.93 19.67 0.27
N GLU A 25 50.23 19.81 0.01
CA GLU A 25 50.71 20.38 -1.25
C GLU A 25 50.23 19.56 -2.46
N ALA A 26 50.37 18.24 -2.40
CA ALA A 26 49.90 17.32 -3.45
C ALA A 26 48.37 17.42 -3.65
N PHE A 27 47.60 17.48 -2.55
CA PHE A 27 46.15 17.64 -2.62
C PHE A 27 45.75 18.95 -3.32
N VAL A 28 46.40 20.06 -2.94
CA VAL A 28 46.16 21.38 -3.51
C VAL A 28 46.58 21.43 -4.98
N GLU A 29 47.66 20.76 -5.36
CA GLU A 29 48.11 20.66 -6.75
C GLU A 29 47.06 19.96 -7.63
N HIS A 30 46.50 18.83 -7.17
CA HIS A 30 45.44 18.13 -7.89
C HIS A 30 44.18 18.99 -8.02
N TRP A 31 43.78 19.68 -6.95
CA TRP A 31 42.65 20.60 -6.98
C TRP A 31 42.86 21.75 -7.97
N LYS A 32 44.04 22.39 -7.94
CA LYS A 32 44.42 23.44 -8.89
C LYS A 32 44.39 22.94 -10.33
N GLY A 33 44.85 21.71 -10.58
CA GLY A 33 44.79 21.10 -11.91
C GLY A 33 43.36 20.91 -12.43
N ILE A 34 42.41 20.56 -11.55
CA ILE A 34 40.98 20.47 -11.93
C ILE A 34 40.45 21.86 -12.28
N THR A 35 40.69 22.88 -11.44
CA THR A 35 40.21 24.23 -11.72
C THR A 35 40.92 24.88 -12.91
N GLY A 36 42.20 24.57 -13.11
CA GLY A 36 43.03 25.04 -14.22
C GLY A 36 42.51 24.57 -15.57
N TYR A 37 41.95 23.34 -15.64
CA TYR A 37 41.24 22.89 -16.83
C TYR A 37 40.16 23.88 -17.29
N TYR A 38 39.39 24.46 -16.37
CA TYR A 38 38.34 25.43 -16.72
C TYR A 38 38.87 26.81 -17.08
N LEU A 39 40.12 27.11 -16.74
CA LEU A 39 40.79 28.36 -17.09
C LEU A 39 41.50 28.26 -18.44
N GLU A 40 41.99 27.06 -18.80
CA GLU A 40 42.86 26.83 -19.96
C GLU A 40 42.19 26.07 -21.11
N ALA A 41 41.09 25.33 -20.86
CA ALA A 41 40.47 24.50 -21.89
C ALA A 41 39.83 25.34 -23.00
N THR A 42 40.27 25.11 -24.23
CA THR A 42 39.75 25.75 -25.45
C THR A 42 38.77 24.86 -26.24
N ASP A 43 38.69 23.56 -25.92
CA ASP A 43 37.78 22.61 -26.57
C ASP A 43 36.59 22.27 -25.65
N GLU A 44 35.42 22.78 -26.04
CA GLU A 44 34.18 22.67 -25.27
C GLU A 44 33.52 21.28 -25.36
N SER A 45 34.03 20.38 -26.21
CA SER A 45 33.35 19.14 -26.59
C SER A 45 33.93 17.86 -25.96
N THR A 46 35.15 17.91 -25.45
CA THR A 46 35.81 16.72 -24.88
C THR A 46 35.10 16.27 -23.59
N PRO A 47 34.56 15.03 -23.52
CA PRO A 47 33.88 14.55 -22.32
C PRO A 47 34.80 14.45 -21.11
N ALA A 48 34.28 14.75 -19.91
CA ALA A 48 35.02 14.75 -18.65
C ALA A 48 35.83 13.46 -18.41
N LYS A 49 35.27 12.30 -18.80
CA LYS A 49 35.92 10.99 -18.66
C LYS A 49 37.23 10.84 -19.45
N ARG A 50 37.44 11.65 -20.49
CA ARG A 50 38.64 11.65 -21.34
C ARG A 50 39.66 12.73 -20.95
N THR A 51 39.38 13.50 -19.91
CA THR A 51 40.29 14.50 -19.34
C THR A 51 41.05 13.90 -18.15
N ASP A 52 41.96 14.67 -17.58
CA ASP A 52 42.65 14.30 -16.33
C ASP A 52 41.78 14.45 -15.07
N ILE A 53 40.60 15.08 -15.18
CA ILE A 53 39.71 15.37 -14.05
C ILE A 53 39.39 14.12 -13.22
N PRO A 54 38.98 12.97 -13.79
CA PRO A 54 38.67 11.77 -13.01
C PRO A 54 39.88 11.24 -12.24
N TRP A 55 41.07 11.31 -12.85
CA TRP A 55 42.31 10.87 -12.21
C TRP A 55 42.68 11.81 -11.04
N ARG A 56 42.62 13.13 -11.23
CA ARG A 56 42.89 14.12 -10.17
C ARG A 56 41.91 13.99 -9.00
N LEU A 57 40.61 13.82 -9.28
CA LEU A 57 39.61 13.56 -8.24
C LEU A 57 39.91 12.28 -7.45
N LYS A 58 40.37 11.23 -8.13
CA LYS A 58 40.78 9.99 -7.46
C LYS A 58 42.01 10.22 -6.57
N GLN A 59 43.04 10.91 -7.05
CA GLN A 59 44.22 11.22 -6.24
C GLN A 59 43.87 12.04 -4.99
N MET A 60 43.01 13.05 -5.13
CA MET A 60 42.51 13.82 -3.99
C MET A 60 41.84 12.92 -2.94
N LEU A 61 41.01 11.96 -3.36
CA LEU A 61 40.38 10.99 -2.46
C LEU A 61 41.41 10.06 -1.80
N ASP A 62 42.34 9.50 -2.59
CA ASP A 62 43.35 8.57 -2.10
C ASP A 62 44.24 9.25 -1.04
N ILE A 63 44.57 10.54 -1.23
CA ILE A 63 45.28 11.36 -0.25
C ILE A 63 44.46 11.54 1.04
N LEU A 64 43.18 11.86 0.95
CA LEU A 64 42.31 12.01 2.14
C LEU A 64 42.21 10.71 2.95
N VAL A 65 42.00 9.59 2.27
CA VAL A 65 41.91 8.26 2.92
C VAL A 65 43.24 7.84 3.51
N TYR A 66 44.36 8.19 2.86
CA TYR A 66 45.69 7.93 3.39
C TYR A 66 45.99 8.80 4.62
N GLU A 67 45.68 10.09 4.58
CA GLU A 67 45.85 11.03 5.68
C GLU A 67 45.07 10.58 6.93
N GLU A 68 43.80 10.20 6.77
CA GLU A 68 42.94 9.72 7.87
C GLU A 68 43.54 8.49 8.58
N LYS A 69 44.14 7.55 7.83
CA LYS A 69 44.77 6.35 8.41
C LYS A 69 46.02 6.64 9.24
N GLN A 70 46.70 7.76 8.97
CA GLN A 70 47.90 8.17 9.70
C GLN A 70 47.57 9.00 10.96
N ARG A 71 46.30 9.34 11.18
CA ARG A 71 45.84 10.26 12.23
C ARG A 71 45.15 9.52 13.38
N PRO A 72 45.14 10.09 14.59
CA PRO A 72 44.27 9.62 15.66
C PRO A 72 42.80 9.67 15.24
N ALA A 73 41.99 8.73 15.72
CA ALA A 73 40.58 8.66 15.38
C ALA A 73 39.84 9.96 15.78
N GLY A 74 39.18 10.60 14.80
CA GLY A 74 38.34 11.79 15.01
C GLY A 74 39.03 13.14 14.80
N GLU A 75 40.34 13.18 14.53
CA GLU A 75 41.04 14.41 14.19
C GLU A 75 41.07 14.64 12.67
N ALA A 76 40.64 15.83 12.25
CA ALA A 76 40.73 16.22 10.84
C ALA A 76 42.19 16.48 10.45
N GLY A 77 42.60 15.96 9.30
CA GLY A 77 43.89 16.27 8.70
C GLY A 77 43.88 17.57 7.88
N PRO A 78 45.05 18.20 7.63
CA PRO A 78 45.20 19.39 6.79
C PRO A 78 44.51 19.28 5.44
N CYS A 79 44.55 18.11 4.78
CA CYS A 79 43.89 17.93 3.49
C CYS A 79 42.36 17.97 3.65
N LEU A 80 41.84 17.30 4.68
CA LEU A 80 40.40 17.35 5.00
C LEU A 80 39.97 18.76 5.43
N GLU A 81 40.74 19.44 6.27
CA GLU A 81 40.51 20.82 6.66
C GLU A 81 40.49 21.75 5.45
N TYR A 82 41.45 21.59 4.54
CA TYR A 82 41.47 22.36 3.29
C TYR A 82 40.21 22.12 2.45
N LEU A 83 39.80 20.86 2.28
CA LEU A 83 38.56 20.51 1.56
C LEU A 83 37.34 21.21 2.16
N LEU A 84 37.23 21.25 3.49
CA LEU A 84 36.12 21.86 4.22
C LEU A 84 36.16 23.39 4.21
N GLN A 85 37.33 24.00 4.40
CA GLN A 85 37.50 25.46 4.50
C GLN A 85 37.41 26.14 3.13
N HIS A 86 37.99 25.54 2.09
CA HIS A 86 38.03 26.11 0.74
C HIS A 86 36.81 25.75 -0.12
N LYS A 87 35.75 25.19 0.48
CA LYS A 87 34.47 24.88 -0.20
C LYS A 87 34.66 24.09 -1.51
N VAL A 88 35.59 23.14 -1.49
CA VAL A 88 35.92 22.30 -2.65
C VAL A 88 34.67 21.56 -3.15
N LEU A 89 33.92 20.96 -2.23
CA LEU A 89 32.68 20.23 -2.54
C LEU A 89 31.59 21.13 -3.15
N GLU A 90 31.42 22.34 -2.64
CA GLU A 90 30.45 23.32 -3.16
C GLU A 90 30.79 23.74 -4.60
N THR A 91 32.09 23.93 -4.88
CA THR A 91 32.58 24.24 -6.22
C THR A 91 32.31 23.05 -7.16
N LEU A 92 32.63 21.82 -6.72
CA LEU A 92 32.35 20.61 -7.50
C LEU A 92 30.86 20.42 -7.79
N SER A 93 29.97 20.67 -6.83
CA SER A 93 28.52 20.62 -7.08
C SER A 93 28.08 21.64 -8.14
N THR A 94 28.71 22.82 -8.18
CA THR A 94 28.45 23.84 -9.20
C THR A 94 28.92 23.38 -10.58
N LEU A 95 30.11 22.77 -10.66
CA LEU A 95 30.63 22.19 -11.90
C LEU A 95 29.76 21.01 -12.39
N GLY A 96 29.29 20.15 -11.48
CA GLY A 96 28.37 19.06 -11.79
C GLY A 96 27.00 19.56 -12.30
N LYS A 97 26.50 20.69 -11.78
CA LYS A 97 25.30 21.35 -12.29
C LYS A 97 25.50 21.92 -13.69
N ALA A 98 26.67 22.50 -13.96
CA ALA A 98 26.99 23.09 -15.26
C ALA A 98 27.10 22.05 -16.38
N GLU A 99 27.38 20.77 -16.07
CA GLU A 99 27.66 19.70 -17.04
C GLU A 99 28.71 20.05 -18.09
N TYR A 100 29.64 20.90 -17.68
CA TYR A 100 30.82 21.25 -18.47
C TYR A 100 32.06 20.76 -17.73
N PRO A 101 32.98 20.03 -18.38
CA PRO A 101 32.80 19.37 -19.67
C PRO A 101 31.69 18.29 -19.62
N PRO A 102 31.18 17.80 -20.78
CA PRO A 102 30.11 16.81 -20.81
C PRO A 102 30.40 15.57 -19.95
N GLY A 103 29.46 15.18 -19.09
CA GLY A 103 29.65 14.08 -18.14
C GLY A 103 30.33 14.47 -16.81
N MET A 104 30.58 15.75 -16.56
CA MET A 104 31.13 16.22 -15.28
C MET A 104 30.25 15.84 -14.08
N ARG A 105 28.92 15.88 -14.23
CA ARG A 105 27.98 15.45 -13.18
C ARG A 105 28.24 14.01 -12.72
N GLN A 106 28.49 13.11 -13.66
CA GLN A 106 28.85 11.72 -13.37
C GLN A 106 30.11 11.64 -12.49
N GLN A 107 31.15 12.41 -12.82
CA GLN A 107 32.41 12.41 -12.07
C GLN A 107 32.23 13.00 -10.66
N VAL A 108 31.44 14.05 -10.53
CA VAL A 108 31.11 14.67 -9.24
C VAL A 108 30.32 13.71 -8.36
N LEU A 109 29.27 13.06 -8.86
CA LEU A 109 28.49 12.06 -8.10
C LEU A 109 29.37 10.89 -7.63
N LEU A 110 30.25 10.38 -8.49
CA LEU A 110 31.20 9.33 -8.13
C LEU A 110 32.18 9.78 -7.05
N PHE A 111 32.73 10.99 -7.16
CA PHE A 111 33.63 11.54 -6.16
C PHE A 111 32.94 11.69 -4.80
N PHE A 112 31.76 12.32 -4.77
CA PHE A 112 30.96 12.47 -3.54
C PHE A 112 30.61 11.12 -2.91
N SER A 113 30.14 10.15 -3.72
CA SER A 113 29.81 8.80 -3.24
C SER A 113 31.01 8.13 -2.58
N ARG A 114 32.21 8.30 -3.15
CA ARG A 114 33.44 7.69 -2.61
C ARG A 114 33.97 8.44 -1.39
N VAL A 115 33.95 9.77 -1.39
CA VAL A 115 34.35 10.57 -0.22
C VAL A 115 33.47 10.22 0.97
N LEU A 116 32.14 10.24 0.81
CA LEU A 116 31.21 9.90 1.88
C LEU A 116 31.27 8.42 2.27
N GLY A 117 31.59 7.52 1.34
CA GLY A 117 31.66 6.08 1.60
C GLY A 117 32.98 5.59 2.19
N GLN A 118 34.10 6.25 1.91
CA GLN A 118 35.45 5.78 2.27
C GLN A 118 36.12 6.59 3.38
N VAL A 119 35.81 7.89 3.50
CA VAL A 119 36.28 8.72 4.62
C VAL A 119 35.39 8.43 5.82
N GLN A 120 36.00 7.99 6.93
CA GLN A 120 35.26 7.59 8.14
C GLN A 120 34.88 8.77 9.02
N HIS A 121 35.59 9.89 8.90
CA HIS A 121 35.24 11.14 9.57
C HIS A 121 33.77 11.51 9.31
N PRO A 122 33.01 12.02 10.31
CA PRO A 122 31.56 12.23 10.20
C PRO A 122 31.18 13.45 9.34
N LEU A 123 31.51 13.41 8.04
CA LEU A 123 31.47 14.54 7.11
C LEU A 123 30.10 15.23 6.99
N LEU A 124 29.00 14.47 7.09
CA LEU A 124 27.65 15.00 6.91
C LEU A 124 27.22 16.00 8.00
N HIS A 125 27.92 16.05 9.13
CA HIS A 125 27.69 17.03 10.19
C HIS A 125 28.17 18.44 9.81
N TYR A 126 29.05 18.57 8.81
CA TYR A 126 29.55 19.86 8.38
C TYR A 126 28.61 20.55 7.39
N LEU A 127 28.29 21.82 7.67
CA LEU A 127 27.49 22.68 6.78
C LEU A 127 28.03 22.76 5.35
N ASN A 128 29.36 22.76 5.21
CA ASN A 128 30.05 22.81 3.93
C ASN A 128 30.02 21.47 3.15
N VAL A 129 29.41 20.43 3.71
CA VAL A 129 29.24 19.11 3.08
C VAL A 129 27.77 18.82 2.80
N HIS A 130 26.87 19.00 3.77
CA HIS A 130 25.47 18.64 3.55
C HIS A 130 24.78 19.56 2.52
N ARG A 131 25.13 20.85 2.43
CA ARG A 131 24.58 21.75 1.40
C ARG A 131 24.95 21.32 -0.03
N PRO A 132 26.22 21.03 -0.34
CA PRO A 132 26.60 20.42 -1.61
C PRO A 132 25.88 19.09 -1.90
N VAL A 133 25.67 18.24 -0.89
CA VAL A 133 24.90 16.98 -1.00
C VAL A 133 23.45 17.23 -1.39
N GLN A 134 22.76 18.14 -0.69
CA GLN A 134 21.39 18.55 -1.02
C GLN A 134 21.30 19.11 -2.44
N LYS A 135 22.26 19.95 -2.86
CA LYS A 135 22.31 20.47 -4.23
C LYS A 135 22.42 19.36 -5.26
N LEU A 136 23.23 18.33 -5.02
CA LEU A 136 23.35 17.20 -5.95
C LEU A 136 22.07 16.36 -6.02
N LEU A 137 21.36 16.16 -4.90
CA LEU A 137 20.05 15.51 -4.90
C LEU A 137 19.02 16.33 -5.70
N GLN A 138 19.10 17.65 -5.65
CA GLN A 138 18.23 18.53 -6.45
C GLN A 138 18.49 18.48 -7.96
N LEU A 139 19.62 17.91 -8.39
CA LEU A 139 19.92 17.70 -9.82
C LEU A 139 19.36 16.37 -10.35
N SER A 140 18.92 15.47 -9.47
CA SER A 140 18.26 14.22 -9.83
C SER A 140 16.98 14.48 -10.61
N GLY A 141 16.75 13.76 -11.71
CA GLY A 141 15.52 13.86 -12.51
C GLY A 141 15.47 15.01 -13.53
N HIS A 142 16.56 15.76 -13.73
CA HIS A 142 16.64 16.73 -14.83
C HIS A 142 16.74 16.01 -16.20
N PRO A 143 16.04 16.43 -17.27
CA PRO A 143 16.03 15.75 -18.58
C PRO A 143 17.42 15.53 -19.21
N LEU A 144 18.38 16.40 -18.87
CA LEU A 144 19.78 16.32 -19.31
C LEU A 144 20.59 15.21 -18.59
N GLY A 145 20.06 14.63 -17.49
CA GLY A 145 20.73 13.67 -16.61
C GLY A 145 20.39 12.19 -16.82
N SER A 146 19.69 11.80 -17.88
CA SER A 146 19.25 10.40 -18.11
C SER A 146 20.41 9.37 -18.15
N GLY A 147 21.65 9.84 -18.34
CA GLY A 147 22.87 9.03 -18.26
C GLY A 147 23.40 8.75 -16.85
N THR A 148 23.00 9.50 -15.81
CA THR A 148 23.61 9.45 -14.47
C THR A 148 22.85 8.65 -13.42
N GLU A 149 21.72 8.03 -13.77
CA GLU A 149 20.87 7.30 -12.82
C GLU A 149 21.62 6.26 -11.98
N LYS A 150 22.64 5.60 -12.56
CA LYS A 150 23.45 4.60 -11.84
C LYS A 150 24.28 5.26 -10.74
N GLU A 151 24.93 6.37 -11.05
CA GLU A 151 25.71 7.16 -10.10
C GLU A 151 24.82 7.85 -9.07
N GLU A 152 23.62 8.29 -9.44
CA GLU A 152 22.61 8.82 -8.52
C GLU A 152 22.12 7.76 -7.54
N ALA A 153 21.82 6.54 -8.01
CA ALA A 153 21.46 5.43 -7.15
C ALA A 153 22.60 5.03 -6.20
N GLN A 154 23.85 5.04 -6.69
CA GLN A 154 25.02 4.80 -5.85
C GLN A 154 25.18 5.89 -4.78
N PHE A 155 25.02 7.15 -5.16
CA PHE A 155 25.13 8.29 -4.25
C PHE A 155 24.04 8.23 -3.17
N ALA A 156 22.78 8.01 -3.56
CA ALA A 156 21.67 7.83 -2.64
C ALA A 156 21.89 6.64 -1.70
N ALA A 157 22.44 5.52 -2.20
CA ALA A 157 22.75 4.35 -1.38
C ALA A 157 23.78 4.63 -0.29
N VAL A 158 24.83 5.40 -0.60
CA VAL A 158 25.83 5.81 0.39
C VAL A 158 25.20 6.70 1.47
N LEU A 159 24.32 7.63 1.08
CA LEU A 159 23.58 8.46 2.03
C LEU A 159 22.67 7.63 2.94
N CYS A 160 21.92 6.67 2.38
CA CYS A 160 21.06 5.78 3.17
C CYS A 160 21.87 4.95 4.16
N ALA A 161 23.03 4.43 3.76
CA ALA A 161 23.93 3.70 4.66
C ALA A 161 24.45 4.58 5.80
N LYS A 162 24.79 5.85 5.54
CA LYS A 162 25.20 6.80 6.58
C LYS A 162 24.05 7.20 7.50
N ILE A 163 22.84 7.38 6.97
CA ILE A 163 21.63 7.65 7.77
C ILE A 163 21.27 6.44 8.63
N GLN A 164 21.47 5.21 8.14
CA GLN A 164 21.26 4.01 8.94
C GLN A 164 22.23 3.94 10.13
N GLN A 165 23.48 4.38 9.94
CA GLN A 165 24.48 4.47 11.01
C GLN A 165 24.17 5.60 12.00
N ASP A 166 23.67 6.74 11.50
CA ASP A 166 23.30 7.91 12.30
C ASP A 166 21.96 8.51 11.80
N PRO A 167 20.82 8.09 12.38
CA PRO A 167 19.49 8.52 11.95
C PRO A 167 19.22 10.02 12.13
N ALA A 168 20.00 10.73 12.95
CA ALA A 168 19.86 12.18 13.12
C ALA A 168 20.21 12.94 11.82
N LEU A 169 21.00 12.33 10.94
CA LEU A 169 21.38 12.90 9.65
C LEU A 169 20.17 13.09 8.71
N LEU A 170 19.09 12.33 8.90
CA LEU A 170 17.92 12.35 8.02
C LEU A 170 17.30 13.75 7.92
N ALA A 171 17.17 14.46 9.03
CA ALA A 171 16.59 15.81 9.05
C ALA A 171 17.38 16.78 8.15
N TYR A 172 18.70 16.77 8.26
CA TYR A 172 19.57 17.62 7.45
C TYR A 172 19.55 17.25 5.96
N VAL A 173 19.33 15.98 5.62
CA VAL A 173 19.29 15.53 4.21
C VAL A 173 17.93 15.84 3.55
N LEU A 174 16.84 15.87 4.33
CA LEU A 174 15.49 16.15 3.82
C LEU A 174 15.15 17.64 3.70
N GLU A 175 15.78 18.53 4.47
CA GLU A 175 15.50 19.97 4.44
C GLU A 175 15.96 20.67 3.14
N GLY A 176 15.11 20.69 2.11
CA GLY A 176 15.31 21.43 0.86
C GLY A 176 14.45 22.70 0.76
N LYS A 177 14.99 23.86 1.20
CA LYS A 177 14.43 25.25 1.21
C LYS A 177 13.56 25.61 2.44
N SER A 178 13.60 26.82 3.03
CA SER A 178 14.19 28.12 2.64
C SER A 178 14.56 28.98 3.88
N ILE A 179 15.84 29.37 4.04
CA ILE A 179 16.23 30.53 4.89
C ILE A 179 16.38 31.78 4.00
N LEU A 180 15.48 31.96 3.02
CA LEU A 180 15.39 33.19 2.23
C LEU A 180 14.01 33.84 2.24
N ASN A 181 13.03 33.29 2.98
CA ASN A 181 11.82 34.04 3.35
C ASN A 181 11.64 33.96 4.86
N GLY A 182 12.16 34.97 5.56
CA GLY A 182 11.81 35.18 6.95
C GLY A 182 10.31 35.48 7.06
N ARG A 183 9.55 34.57 7.66
CA ARG A 183 8.36 34.95 8.42
C ARG A 183 8.18 33.99 9.59
N LYS A 184 8.20 34.62 10.77
CA LYS A 184 7.99 34.10 12.12
C LYS A 184 6.78 33.18 12.22
N ALA A 185 6.87 32.27 13.20
CA ALA A 185 5.77 31.48 13.77
C ALA A 185 4.52 32.32 14.06
N PRO A 186 3.30 31.76 13.92
CA PRO A 186 2.07 32.48 14.24
C PRO A 186 1.78 32.41 15.74
N GLU A 187 1.73 33.56 16.39
CA GLU A 187 1.01 33.79 17.64
C GLU A 187 -0.48 34.05 17.34
N LEU A 188 -1.39 33.50 18.15
CA LEU A 188 -2.81 33.90 18.26
C LEU A 188 -2.91 35.37 18.72
N PRO A 189 -3.94 36.20 18.38
CA PRO A 189 -5.37 35.92 18.70
C PRO A 189 -6.46 36.59 17.80
N GLY A 190 -7.74 36.18 18.01
CA GLY A 190 -8.92 37.08 18.03
C GLY A 190 -9.60 37.51 16.71
N SER A 191 -10.86 37.10 16.54
CA SER A 191 -11.88 37.53 15.55
C SER A 191 -12.41 38.97 15.80
N PRO A 192 -13.39 39.54 15.03
CA PRO A 192 -13.91 39.24 13.67
C PRO A 192 -14.17 40.51 12.79
N GLU A 193 -14.79 40.29 11.61
CA GLU A 193 -15.61 41.22 10.79
C GLU A 193 -14.97 42.10 9.69
N GLY A 194 -15.62 42.14 8.51
CA GLY A 194 -15.47 43.20 7.51
C GLY A 194 -15.67 42.76 6.05
N GLU A 195 -16.82 43.12 5.48
CA GLU A 195 -17.37 42.75 4.17
C GLU A 195 -16.64 43.33 2.93
N GLY A 196 -16.81 42.65 1.79
CA GLY A 196 -17.21 43.28 0.51
C GLY A 196 -16.12 43.77 -0.46
N ALA A 197 -15.95 43.06 -1.58
CA ALA A 197 -15.88 43.64 -2.94
C ALA A 197 -15.79 42.54 -4.00
N GLU A 198 -16.84 42.39 -4.81
CA GLU A 198 -16.85 41.62 -6.07
C GLU A 198 -16.40 42.49 -7.26
N HIS A 199 -15.84 41.80 -8.27
CA HIS A 199 -15.74 42.10 -9.73
C HIS A 199 -14.30 42.13 -10.34
N PRO A 200 -14.10 41.84 -11.65
CA PRO A 200 -14.41 40.57 -12.36
C PRO A 200 -13.32 40.14 -13.40
N LEU A 201 -13.46 38.91 -13.92
CA LEU A 201 -13.03 38.39 -15.25
C LEU A 201 -11.54 38.40 -15.68
N GLY A 202 -10.97 37.19 -15.72
CA GLY A 202 -10.45 36.57 -16.95
C GLY A 202 -9.05 36.96 -17.47
N ALA A 203 -8.08 36.05 -17.32
CA ALA A 203 -7.15 35.63 -18.37
C ALA A 203 -6.19 34.56 -17.83
N ALA A 204 -5.93 33.55 -18.65
CA ALA A 204 -5.01 32.47 -18.38
C ALA A 204 -3.59 32.96 -18.04
N THR A 205 -3.06 32.50 -16.93
CA THR A 205 -1.61 32.33 -16.74
C THR A 205 -1.40 31.00 -16.03
N GLY A 206 -0.88 30.03 -16.77
CA GLY A 206 -0.48 28.75 -16.22
C GLY A 206 0.48 28.97 -15.05
N CYS A 207 0.10 28.48 -13.87
CA CYS A 207 1.08 28.21 -12.84
C CYS A 207 2.04 27.16 -13.40
N PRO A 208 3.37 27.42 -13.46
CA PRO A 208 4.30 26.31 -13.60
C PRO A 208 4.07 25.38 -12.39
N PRO A 209 4.10 24.04 -12.56
CA PRO A 209 3.93 23.14 -11.43
C PRO A 209 5.00 23.50 -10.39
N ALA A 210 4.56 23.74 -9.16
CA ALA A 210 5.44 24.01 -8.03
C ALA A 210 6.61 23.02 -8.09
N GLN A 211 7.83 23.54 -8.20
CA GLN A 211 9.05 22.72 -8.11
C GLN A 211 8.94 21.91 -6.82
N ARG A 212 8.54 20.64 -6.92
CA ARG A 212 8.57 19.69 -5.79
C ARG A 212 9.99 19.76 -5.25
N ASP A 213 10.14 20.15 -3.99
CA ASP A 213 11.46 20.31 -3.39
C ASP A 213 12.18 18.95 -3.42
N SER A 214 13.15 18.84 -4.33
CA SER A 214 13.85 17.59 -4.58
C SER A 214 14.82 17.30 -3.43
N ASN A 215 14.64 16.14 -2.80
CA ASN A 215 15.42 15.61 -1.69
C ASN A 215 15.71 14.12 -1.91
N LEU A 216 16.34 13.48 -0.93
CA LEU A 216 16.72 12.06 -1.03
C LEU A 216 15.54 11.14 -1.33
N VAL A 217 14.38 11.37 -0.70
CA VAL A 217 13.17 10.57 -0.88
C VAL A 217 12.60 10.74 -2.28
N THR A 218 12.46 11.98 -2.76
CA THR A 218 11.95 12.23 -4.12
C THR A 218 12.89 11.64 -5.18
N SER A 219 14.21 11.74 -4.98
CA SER A 219 15.21 11.15 -5.88
C SER A 219 15.09 9.62 -5.90
N LEU A 220 14.98 8.97 -4.74
CA LEU A 220 14.81 7.51 -4.64
C LEU A 220 13.51 7.03 -5.29
N VAL A 221 12.36 7.68 -5.01
CA VAL A 221 11.09 7.30 -5.65
C VAL A 221 11.15 7.54 -7.16
N GLY A 222 11.82 8.60 -7.63
CA GLY A 222 12.08 8.82 -9.05
C GLY A 222 12.89 7.68 -9.69
N LEU A 223 13.95 7.23 -9.01
CA LEU A 223 14.79 6.11 -9.47
C LEU A 223 14.04 4.77 -9.48
N CYS A 224 13.02 4.58 -8.63
CA CYS A 224 12.14 3.39 -8.70
C CYS A 224 11.39 3.27 -10.04
N LYS A 225 11.21 4.38 -10.77
CA LYS A 225 10.57 4.44 -12.09
C LYS A 225 11.57 4.26 -13.26
N SER A 226 12.86 4.00 -12.96
CA SER A 226 13.90 3.86 -13.99
C SER A 226 13.68 2.62 -14.87
N GLN A 227 13.94 2.77 -16.17
CA GLN A 227 13.93 1.66 -17.13
C GLN A 227 15.09 0.66 -16.90
N LYS A 228 16.09 1.06 -16.11
CA LYS A 228 17.20 0.18 -15.73
C LYS A 228 16.80 -0.61 -14.48
N SER A 229 16.42 -1.88 -14.66
CA SER A 229 15.95 -2.76 -13.56
C SER A 229 16.85 -2.76 -12.32
N ARG A 230 18.18 -2.77 -12.50
CA ARG A 230 19.15 -2.71 -11.39
C ARG A 230 19.11 -1.40 -10.61
N VAL A 231 18.85 -0.28 -11.28
CA VAL A 231 18.73 1.04 -10.64
C VAL A 231 17.44 1.08 -9.83
N ALA A 232 16.32 0.68 -10.43
CA ALA A 232 15.02 0.63 -9.76
C ALA A 232 15.05 -0.30 -8.54
N LEU A 233 15.64 -1.50 -8.67
CA LEU A 233 15.82 -2.44 -7.56
C LEU A 233 16.64 -1.81 -6.44
N LYS A 234 17.77 -1.15 -6.77
CA LYS A 234 18.62 -0.53 -5.76
C LYS A 234 17.92 0.62 -5.04
N ALA A 235 17.11 1.40 -5.76
CA ALA A 235 16.32 2.47 -5.15
C ALA A 235 15.27 1.91 -4.17
N ARG A 236 14.57 0.85 -4.55
CA ARG A 236 13.60 0.13 -3.69
C ARG A 236 14.24 -0.40 -2.41
N GLU A 237 15.41 -1.04 -2.51
CA GLU A 237 16.18 -1.52 -1.36
C GLU A 237 16.55 -0.38 -0.38
N ASN A 238 16.98 0.76 -0.91
CA ASN A 238 17.37 1.90 -0.08
C ASN A 238 16.17 2.56 0.61
N LEU A 239 15.01 2.60 -0.05
CA LEU A 239 13.77 3.04 0.58
C LEU A 239 13.34 2.11 1.73
N LEU A 240 13.51 0.78 1.60
CA LEU A 240 13.29 -0.16 2.70
C LEU A 240 14.20 0.14 3.89
N LEU A 241 15.49 0.43 3.64
CA LEU A 241 16.43 0.80 4.69
C LEU A 241 16.00 2.07 5.44
N LEU A 242 15.49 3.09 4.72
CA LEU A 242 15.01 4.33 5.34
C LEU A 242 13.69 4.14 6.09
N ALA A 243 12.76 3.35 5.55
CA ALA A 243 11.48 3.08 6.19
C ALA A 243 11.64 2.24 7.47
N GLY A 244 12.65 1.35 7.50
CA GLY A 244 12.98 0.49 8.65
C GLY A 244 13.88 1.11 9.73
N LEU A 245 14.07 2.43 9.73
CA LEU A 245 14.82 3.12 10.80
C LEU A 245 14.11 2.94 12.15
N THR A 246 14.82 2.42 13.15
CA THR A 246 14.24 2.08 14.46
C THR A 246 14.02 3.29 15.38
N GLN A 247 14.60 4.44 15.05
CA GLN A 247 14.50 5.66 15.84
C GLN A 247 13.19 6.40 15.53
N GLU A 248 12.34 6.60 16.54
CA GLU A 248 11.02 7.23 16.39
C GLU A 248 11.12 8.65 15.80
N ALA A 249 12.10 9.45 16.24
CA ALA A 249 12.31 10.80 15.72
C ALA A 249 12.65 10.81 14.21
N ALA A 250 13.44 9.83 13.74
CA ALA A 250 13.77 9.70 12.33
C ALA A 250 12.57 9.22 11.52
N ALA A 251 11.80 8.26 12.05
CA ALA A 251 10.54 7.81 11.44
C ALA A 251 9.52 8.96 11.33
N ALA A 252 9.35 9.76 12.39
CA ALA A 252 8.48 10.94 12.39
C ALA A 252 8.97 12.01 11.40
N CYS A 253 10.29 12.22 11.31
CA CYS A 253 10.89 13.11 10.31
C CYS A 253 10.64 12.62 8.88
N LEU A 254 10.74 11.30 8.63
CA LEU A 254 10.46 10.72 7.32
C LEU A 254 8.99 10.92 6.92
N VAL A 255 8.04 10.75 7.83
CA VAL A 255 6.61 10.96 7.55
C VAL A 255 6.27 12.45 7.38
N ARG A 256 6.78 13.32 8.25
CA ARG A 256 6.36 14.74 8.31
C ARG A 256 7.15 15.65 7.38
N SER A 257 8.45 15.39 7.23
CA SER A 257 9.38 16.26 6.50
C SER A 257 9.73 15.73 5.11
N SER A 258 9.13 14.60 4.70
CA SER A 258 9.25 14.08 3.34
C SER A 258 7.87 13.84 2.72
N ALA A 259 7.85 13.71 1.39
CA ALA A 259 6.65 13.34 0.65
C ALA A 259 6.54 11.81 0.43
N LEU A 260 7.23 10.98 1.22
CA LEU A 260 7.34 9.53 1.00
C LEU A 260 5.99 8.86 0.77
N CYS A 261 5.09 8.93 1.77
CA CYS A 261 3.79 8.25 1.72
C CYS A 261 2.96 8.69 0.51
N GLN A 262 2.96 9.99 0.24
CA GLN A 262 2.23 10.60 -0.87
C GLN A 262 2.78 10.16 -2.23
N LEU A 263 4.11 10.08 -2.38
CA LEU A 263 4.76 9.66 -3.63
C LEU A 263 4.61 8.16 -3.89
N LEU A 264 4.65 7.32 -2.85
CA LEU A 264 4.42 5.88 -2.97
C LEU A 264 2.99 5.58 -3.43
N ALA A 265 2.00 6.25 -2.82
CA ALA A 265 0.59 6.11 -3.17
C ALA A 265 0.29 6.70 -4.58
N GLU A 266 0.87 7.85 -4.93
CA GLU A 266 0.78 8.41 -6.28
C GLU A 266 1.34 7.45 -7.33
N HIS A 267 2.49 6.82 -7.07
CA HIS A 267 3.07 5.87 -8.02
C HIS A 267 2.17 4.64 -8.22
N LEU A 268 1.52 4.16 -7.16
CA LEU A 268 0.53 3.09 -7.27
C LEU A 268 -0.65 3.50 -8.17
N CYS A 269 -1.14 4.73 -8.00
CA CYS A 269 -2.21 5.28 -8.84
C CYS A 269 -1.77 5.41 -10.31
N ASP A 270 -0.55 5.88 -10.58
CA ASP A 270 0.02 5.98 -11.93
C ASP A 270 0.07 4.59 -12.60
N LEU A 271 0.55 3.57 -11.88
CA LEU A 271 0.66 2.20 -12.38
C LEU A 271 -0.72 1.60 -12.67
N HIS A 272 -1.68 1.83 -11.79
CA HIS A 272 -3.07 1.41 -12.01
C HIS A 272 -3.67 2.09 -13.24
N GLY A 273 -3.46 3.41 -13.41
CA GLY A 273 -3.93 4.15 -14.59
C GLY A 273 -3.28 3.69 -15.91
N ALA A 274 -2.10 3.07 -15.85
CA ALA A 274 -1.42 2.50 -17.01
C ALA A 274 -1.93 1.10 -17.41
N VAL A 275 -2.74 0.45 -16.58
CA VAL A 275 -3.40 -0.81 -16.91
C VAL A 275 -4.57 -0.53 -17.87
N PRO A 276 -4.63 -1.17 -19.05
CA PRO A 276 -5.74 -0.98 -19.97
C PRO A 276 -7.09 -1.37 -19.33
N PRO A 277 -8.15 -0.56 -19.47
CA PRO A 277 -9.48 -0.88 -18.92
C PRO A 277 -10.16 -2.07 -19.62
N CYS A 278 -9.60 -2.54 -20.73
CA CYS A 278 -10.07 -3.69 -21.51
C CYS A 278 -9.26 -4.97 -21.26
N ALA A 279 -8.39 -5.00 -20.23
CA ALA A 279 -7.67 -6.21 -19.86
C ALA A 279 -8.66 -7.33 -19.51
N ASP A 280 -8.53 -8.49 -20.16
CA ASP A 280 -9.37 -9.64 -19.88
C ASP A 280 -9.07 -10.14 -18.45
N PRO A 281 -10.09 -10.35 -17.59
CA PRO A 281 -9.89 -10.96 -16.27
C PRO A 281 -9.10 -12.28 -16.31
N ALA A 282 -9.21 -13.07 -17.40
CA ALA A 282 -8.43 -14.30 -17.57
C ALA A 282 -6.91 -14.03 -17.73
N ASP A 283 -6.54 -12.90 -18.34
CA ASP A 283 -5.15 -12.49 -18.53
C ASP A 283 -4.51 -12.02 -17.21
N VAL A 284 -5.29 -11.40 -16.33
CA VAL A 284 -4.87 -11.01 -14.97
C VAL A 284 -4.48 -12.25 -14.15
N LEU A 285 -5.24 -13.33 -14.28
CA LEU A 285 -4.99 -14.60 -13.58
C LEU A 285 -3.82 -15.41 -14.16
N ALA A 286 -3.47 -15.17 -15.42
CA ALA A 286 -2.35 -15.82 -16.09
C ALA A 286 -0.98 -15.23 -15.68
N VAL A 287 -0.97 -14.07 -15.03
CA VAL A 287 0.26 -13.47 -14.49
C VAL A 287 0.72 -14.25 -13.26
N GLU A 288 1.81 -15.00 -13.40
CA GLU A 288 2.48 -15.68 -12.28
C GLU A 288 2.91 -14.66 -11.20
N ARG A 289 3.08 -15.14 -9.97
CA ARG A 289 3.40 -14.31 -8.78
C ARG A 289 4.51 -13.32 -9.08
N ALA A 290 4.14 -12.06 -9.30
CA ALA A 290 5.06 -10.97 -9.54
C ALA A 290 5.82 -10.69 -8.24
N SER A 291 7.15 -10.68 -8.29
CA SER A 291 7.98 -10.31 -7.16
C SER A 291 8.77 -9.06 -7.50
N TRP A 292 8.76 -8.06 -6.62
CA TRP A 292 9.52 -6.84 -6.84
C TRP A 292 11.04 -7.06 -6.91
N ARG A 293 11.52 -8.21 -6.39
CA ARG A 293 12.93 -8.64 -6.38
C ARG A 293 13.34 -9.43 -7.64
N SER A 294 12.39 -9.88 -8.46
CA SER A 294 12.73 -10.68 -9.64
C SER A 294 13.32 -9.79 -10.74
N GLN A 295 14.48 -10.19 -11.28
CA GLN A 295 15.12 -9.49 -12.39
C GLN A 295 14.59 -10.02 -13.72
N GLY A 296 13.43 -9.52 -14.14
CA GLY A 296 13.08 -9.43 -15.57
C GLY A 296 12.77 -10.74 -16.32
N ASP A 297 12.18 -11.75 -15.67
CA ASP A 297 11.70 -12.95 -16.38
C ASP A 297 10.36 -13.48 -15.86
N ALA A 298 9.46 -12.59 -15.43
CA ALA A 298 8.06 -12.93 -15.13
C ALA A 298 7.20 -12.98 -16.40
N GLY A 299 7.81 -13.30 -17.54
CA GLY A 299 7.13 -13.49 -18.81
C GLY A 299 6.57 -14.91 -18.87
N GLY A 300 5.47 -15.17 -18.15
CA GLY A 300 4.68 -16.39 -18.39
C GLY A 300 4.33 -16.52 -19.88
N ASP A 301 4.29 -17.75 -20.41
CA ASP A 301 4.05 -18.02 -21.82
C ASP A 301 2.63 -17.54 -22.21
N GLY A 302 2.55 -16.38 -22.88
CA GLY A 302 1.28 -15.70 -23.19
C GLY A 302 1.45 -14.18 -23.17
N ASP A 303 1.57 -13.56 -24.34
CA ASP A 303 1.69 -12.11 -24.49
C ASP A 303 0.31 -11.50 -24.75
N PHE A 304 -0.10 -10.53 -23.94
CA PHE A 304 -1.40 -9.87 -24.03
C PHE A 304 -1.27 -8.36 -23.76
N PRO A 305 -2.14 -7.52 -24.35
CA PRO A 305 -2.04 -6.07 -24.24
C PRO A 305 -2.22 -5.61 -22.79
N GLY A 306 -1.20 -4.93 -22.24
CA GLY A 306 -1.21 -4.44 -20.85
C GLY A 306 -0.55 -5.35 -19.82
N LYS A 307 0.00 -6.50 -20.25
CA LYS A 307 0.73 -7.43 -19.37
C LYS A 307 1.85 -6.75 -18.57
N GLU A 308 2.70 -5.97 -19.23
CA GLU A 308 3.80 -5.25 -18.57
C GLU A 308 3.29 -4.26 -17.51
N SER A 309 2.19 -3.55 -17.79
CA SER A 309 1.55 -2.63 -16.84
C SER A 309 0.99 -3.38 -15.62
N LEU A 310 0.34 -4.54 -15.83
CA LEU A 310 -0.17 -5.38 -14.74
C LEU A 310 0.96 -5.97 -13.88
N VAL A 311 2.01 -6.49 -14.52
CA VAL A 311 3.19 -7.01 -13.80
C VAL A 311 3.85 -5.89 -12.99
N ALA A 312 3.95 -4.67 -13.54
CA ALA A 312 4.49 -3.53 -12.83
C ALA A 312 3.62 -3.12 -11.63
N LEU A 313 2.29 -3.14 -11.77
CA LEU A 313 1.33 -2.88 -10.70
C LEU A 313 1.46 -3.92 -9.57
N PHE A 314 1.45 -5.22 -9.89
CA PHE A 314 1.57 -6.28 -8.89
C PHE A 314 2.95 -6.31 -8.22
N CYS A 315 4.04 -6.09 -8.98
CA CYS A 315 5.36 -5.90 -8.39
C CYS A 315 5.38 -4.73 -7.41
N TRP A 316 4.67 -3.63 -7.70
CA TRP A 316 4.63 -2.48 -6.80
C TRP A 316 3.80 -2.75 -5.54
N LEU A 317 2.69 -3.49 -5.66
CA LEU A 317 1.91 -3.94 -4.50
C LEU A 317 2.74 -4.88 -3.59
N ASP A 318 3.40 -5.89 -4.16
CA ASP A 318 4.31 -6.80 -3.44
C ASP A 318 5.45 -6.01 -2.74
N TYR A 319 5.95 -4.95 -3.37
CA TYR A 319 6.93 -4.06 -2.77
C TYR A 319 6.36 -3.23 -1.60
N LEU A 320 5.16 -2.67 -1.74
CA LEU A 320 4.51 -1.90 -0.67
C LEU A 320 4.21 -2.78 0.55
N ASP A 321 3.82 -4.03 0.35
CA ASP A 321 3.61 -4.99 1.43
C ASP A 321 4.90 -5.26 2.20
N GLU A 322 6.00 -5.55 1.49
CA GLU A 322 7.33 -5.74 2.10
C GLU A 322 7.80 -4.45 2.83
N LEU A 323 7.53 -3.28 2.25
CA LEU A 323 7.88 -2.00 2.85
C LEU A 323 7.13 -1.75 4.15
N VAL A 324 5.81 -1.95 4.15
CA VAL A 324 4.99 -1.78 5.36
C VAL A 324 5.38 -2.79 6.43
N ALA A 325 5.65 -4.05 6.05
CA ALA A 325 6.07 -5.10 6.98
C ALA A 325 7.44 -4.82 7.63
N GLY A 326 8.38 -4.24 6.87
CA GLY A 326 9.72 -3.91 7.34
C GLY A 326 9.89 -2.51 7.94
N ALA A 327 8.85 -1.67 7.91
CA ALA A 327 8.93 -0.27 8.33
C ALA A 327 8.72 -0.07 9.84
N HIS A 328 9.20 1.08 10.34
CA HIS A 328 8.81 1.57 11.66
C HIS A 328 7.28 1.77 11.72
N PRO A 329 6.59 1.42 12.83
CA PRO A 329 5.12 1.47 12.92
C PRO A 329 4.49 2.81 12.49
N LEU A 330 5.11 3.94 12.84
CA LEU A 330 4.67 5.27 12.40
C LEU A 330 4.72 5.45 10.87
N VAL A 331 5.76 4.94 10.22
CA VAL A 331 5.90 5.00 8.75
C VAL A 331 4.92 4.03 8.11
N ALA A 332 4.81 2.81 8.63
CA ALA A 332 3.87 1.79 8.17
C ALA A 332 2.42 2.30 8.19
N GLY A 333 1.98 2.88 9.31
CA GLY A 333 0.66 3.47 9.46
C GLY A 333 0.42 4.62 8.48
N ALA A 334 1.36 5.55 8.36
CA ALA A 334 1.23 6.70 7.46
C ALA A 334 1.23 6.31 5.97
N VAL A 335 1.99 5.27 5.58
CA VAL A 335 1.97 4.73 4.21
C VAL A 335 0.63 4.05 3.94
N ALA A 336 0.14 3.23 4.87
CA ALA A 336 -1.15 2.56 4.74
C ALA A 336 -2.30 3.57 4.62
N GLU A 337 -2.30 4.63 5.44
CA GLU A 337 -3.29 5.71 5.38
C GLU A 337 -3.24 6.47 4.05
N ALA A 338 -2.05 6.82 3.55
CA ALA A 338 -1.92 7.50 2.26
C ALA A 338 -2.37 6.63 1.08
N VAL A 339 -2.07 5.32 1.11
CA VAL A 339 -2.57 4.36 0.11
C VAL A 339 -4.08 4.21 0.21
N GLU A 340 -4.63 4.16 1.42
CA GLU A 340 -6.08 4.16 1.63
C GLU A 340 -6.71 5.39 0.99
N GLU A 341 -6.31 6.59 1.42
CA GLU A 341 -6.84 7.87 0.97
C GLU A 341 -6.77 8.02 -0.56
N LYS A 342 -5.57 7.88 -1.14
CA LYS A 342 -5.36 8.17 -2.56
C LYS A 342 -5.80 7.05 -3.48
N PHE A 343 -5.43 5.81 -3.19
CA PHE A 343 -5.70 4.71 -4.08
C PHE A 343 -7.09 4.12 -3.84
N PHE A 344 -7.41 3.72 -2.59
CA PHE A 344 -8.69 3.09 -2.31
C PHE A 344 -9.87 4.07 -2.31
N GLN A 345 -9.71 5.26 -1.72
CA GLN A 345 -10.77 6.28 -1.69
C GLN A 345 -10.75 7.20 -2.91
N GLY A 346 -9.57 7.59 -3.40
CA GLY A 346 -9.44 8.54 -4.52
C GLY A 346 -9.60 7.92 -5.91
N VAL A 347 -9.04 6.73 -6.16
CA VAL A 347 -9.06 6.08 -7.48
C VAL A 347 -10.10 4.97 -7.55
N LEU A 348 -10.00 4.00 -6.64
CA LEU A 348 -10.87 2.85 -6.67
C LEU A 348 -12.29 3.27 -6.33
N GLN A 349 -12.61 3.84 -5.16
CA GLN A 349 -13.99 4.12 -4.76
C GLN A 349 -14.87 4.80 -5.84
N PRO A 350 -14.42 5.84 -6.59
CA PRO A 350 -15.19 6.40 -7.70
C PRO A 350 -15.37 5.46 -8.89
N GLN A 351 -14.36 4.65 -9.21
CA GLN A 351 -14.44 3.60 -10.23
C GLN A 351 -15.31 2.41 -9.77
N LEU A 352 -15.29 2.09 -8.47
CA LEU A 352 -16.15 1.10 -7.82
C LEU A 352 -17.62 1.54 -7.83
N LEU A 353 -17.89 2.85 -7.90
CA LEU A 353 -19.22 3.40 -8.14
C LEU A 353 -19.69 3.20 -9.60
N GLN A 354 -18.83 2.75 -10.51
CA GLN A 354 -19.19 2.10 -11.79
C GLN A 354 -19.18 0.56 -11.59
N ILE A 355 -20.27 0.07 -10.97
CA ILE A 355 -20.28 -1.06 -10.02
C ILE A 355 -19.96 -2.46 -10.60
N LEU A 356 -20.19 -2.72 -11.89
CA LEU A 356 -20.11 -4.09 -12.45
C LEU A 356 -18.68 -4.57 -12.73
N ALA A 357 -17.81 -3.70 -13.28
CA ALA A 357 -16.45 -4.09 -13.65
C ALA A 357 -15.59 -4.35 -12.40
N SER A 358 -15.77 -3.56 -11.35
CA SER A 358 -14.90 -3.63 -10.18
C SER A 358 -15.26 -4.73 -9.18
N LEU A 359 -16.54 -5.08 -9.03
CA LEU A 359 -16.91 -6.26 -8.23
C LEU A 359 -16.34 -7.54 -8.87
N ARG A 360 -16.30 -7.61 -10.21
CA ARG A 360 -15.67 -8.71 -10.93
C ARG A 360 -14.16 -8.75 -10.70
N LEU A 361 -13.48 -7.60 -10.70
CA LEU A 361 -12.06 -7.51 -10.34
C LEU A 361 -11.80 -8.05 -8.93
N PHE A 362 -12.60 -7.65 -7.92
CA PHE A 362 -12.44 -8.14 -6.55
C PHE A 362 -12.74 -9.63 -6.41
N GLU A 363 -13.73 -10.12 -7.14
CA GLU A 363 -14.01 -11.56 -7.21
C GLU A 363 -12.80 -12.33 -7.73
N GLU A 364 -12.13 -11.83 -8.78
CA GLU A 364 -10.89 -12.43 -9.29
C GLU A 364 -9.70 -12.30 -8.33
N LEU A 365 -9.55 -11.15 -7.66
CA LEU A 365 -8.54 -10.99 -6.61
C LEU A 365 -8.75 -11.98 -5.46
N LEU A 366 -9.99 -12.23 -5.05
CA LEU A 366 -10.34 -13.26 -4.07
C LEU A 366 -10.13 -14.69 -4.60
N ARG A 367 -10.16 -14.88 -5.93
CA ARG A 367 -9.80 -16.17 -6.54
C ARG A 367 -8.29 -16.43 -6.54
N ALA A 368 -7.47 -15.38 -6.56
CA ALA A 368 -6.01 -15.49 -6.52
C ALA A 368 -5.50 -16.17 -5.23
N PRO A 369 -4.38 -16.94 -5.30
CA PRO A 369 -3.83 -17.67 -4.15
C PRO A 369 -2.99 -16.76 -3.23
N HIS A 370 -3.56 -15.63 -2.81
CA HIS A 370 -2.88 -14.61 -2.02
C HIS A 370 -3.62 -14.30 -0.71
N GLU A 371 -3.05 -14.74 0.41
CA GLU A 371 -3.61 -14.52 1.75
C GLU A 371 -3.84 -13.03 2.08
N HIS A 372 -2.91 -12.17 1.67
CA HIS A 372 -2.94 -10.73 1.94
C HIS A 372 -4.19 -10.05 1.38
N VAL A 373 -4.78 -10.56 0.29
CA VAL A 373 -5.99 -10.01 -0.31
C VAL A 373 -7.17 -10.18 0.66
N VAL A 374 -7.38 -11.39 1.17
CA VAL A 374 -8.47 -11.69 2.11
C VAL A 374 -8.22 -10.99 3.46
N LEU A 375 -6.95 -10.94 3.89
CA LEU A 375 -6.54 -10.19 5.09
C LEU A 375 -6.89 -8.70 5.00
N SER A 376 -6.48 -8.04 3.92
CA SER A 376 -6.61 -6.60 3.74
C SER A 376 -8.04 -6.16 3.45
N LEU A 377 -8.77 -6.94 2.64
CA LEU A 377 -10.15 -6.61 2.28
C LEU A 377 -11.12 -6.86 3.42
N VAL A 378 -10.89 -7.90 4.24
CA VAL A 378 -11.89 -8.38 5.20
C VAL A 378 -11.31 -8.66 6.58
N LEU A 379 -10.35 -9.59 6.71
CA LEU A 379 -10.06 -10.20 8.02
C LEU A 379 -9.50 -9.22 9.05
N ARG A 380 -8.68 -8.24 8.63
CA ARG A 380 -8.10 -7.24 9.54
C ARG A 380 -9.15 -6.51 10.37
N ASN A 381 -10.35 -6.31 9.81
CA ASN A 381 -11.44 -5.61 10.49
C ASN A 381 -12.29 -6.54 11.37
N LEU A 382 -12.23 -7.86 11.15
CA LEU A 382 -13.02 -8.85 11.91
C LEU A 382 -12.24 -9.49 13.06
N GLU A 383 -10.90 -9.43 13.05
CA GLU A 383 -10.03 -10.14 13.99
C GLU A 383 -10.23 -9.73 15.47
N ALA A 384 -10.57 -8.47 15.72
CA ALA A 384 -10.85 -7.95 17.07
C ALA A 384 -12.24 -8.37 17.61
N ARG A 385 -13.10 -8.93 16.74
CA ARG A 385 -14.49 -9.33 17.06
C ARG A 385 -15.31 -8.22 17.73
N GLY A 386 -15.09 -6.97 17.32
CA GLY A 386 -15.80 -5.80 17.86
C GLY A 386 -17.30 -5.79 17.58
N TYR A 387 -17.77 -6.63 16.65
CA TYR A 387 -19.19 -6.80 16.33
C TYR A 387 -19.99 -7.56 17.38
N LEU A 388 -19.34 -8.18 18.38
CA LEU A 388 -20.02 -8.97 19.42
C LEU A 388 -20.33 -8.14 20.65
N GLN A 389 -21.53 -8.33 21.20
CA GLN A 389 -21.92 -7.74 22.48
C GLN A 389 -21.09 -8.32 23.62
N ARG A 390 -20.33 -7.47 24.33
CA ARG A 390 -19.56 -7.84 25.54
C ARG A 390 -20.33 -7.42 26.80
N GLY A 391 -21.04 -8.34 27.43
CA GLY A 391 -21.75 -8.11 28.71
C GLY A 391 -23.21 -8.59 28.71
N PRO A 392 -23.89 -8.63 29.86
CA PRO A 392 -25.31 -8.93 29.91
C PRO A 392 -26.09 -7.86 29.12
N PRO A 393 -27.20 -8.21 28.44
CA PRO A 393 -28.01 -7.24 27.72
C PRO A 393 -28.45 -6.17 28.72
N VAL A 394 -28.03 -4.92 28.45
CA VAL A 394 -28.52 -3.77 29.21
C VAL A 394 -30.01 -3.68 28.90
N PRO A 395 -30.91 -3.71 29.90
CA PRO A 395 -32.33 -3.44 29.67
C PRO A 395 -32.48 -2.07 29.01
N ASP A 396 -33.41 -1.93 28.08
CA ASP A 396 -33.75 -0.67 27.43
C ASP A 396 -34.12 0.39 28.48
N GLU A 397 -33.12 1.13 28.97
CA GLU A 397 -33.28 2.35 29.73
C GLU A 397 -32.51 3.44 28.98
N ASP A 398 -33.29 4.31 28.35
CA ASP A 398 -32.99 5.71 28.04
C ASP A 398 -31.65 5.97 27.33
N LEU A 399 -31.55 5.58 26.06
CA LEU A 399 -30.69 6.28 25.11
C LEU A 399 -31.53 7.35 24.42
N GLU A 400 -31.22 8.60 24.77
CA GLU A 400 -31.74 9.81 24.17
C GLU A 400 -31.67 9.71 22.62
N GLU A 401 -32.79 10.03 21.98
CA GLU A 401 -33.03 10.02 20.54
C GLU A 401 -32.19 11.08 19.80
N ASP A 402 -30.88 10.90 19.69
CA ASP A 402 -30.04 11.78 18.87
C ASP A 402 -29.43 11.01 17.69
N GLU A 403 -30.24 10.87 16.64
CA GLU A 403 -29.94 11.13 15.22
C GLU A 403 -31.03 10.46 14.34
N GLU A 404 -32.15 11.17 14.18
CA GLU A 404 -33.20 10.85 13.21
C GLU A 404 -32.65 10.91 11.77
N ASP A 405 -32.69 9.78 11.06
CA ASP A 405 -32.56 9.72 9.60
C ASP A 405 -33.77 10.46 8.98
N PRO A 406 -33.58 11.56 8.23
CA PRO A 406 -34.66 12.45 7.80
C PRO A 406 -35.63 11.86 6.76
N TYR A 407 -35.64 10.55 6.53
CA TYR A 407 -36.45 9.90 5.49
C TYR A 407 -37.50 8.90 6.00
N PHE A 408 -37.60 8.63 7.31
CA PHE A 408 -38.46 7.54 7.81
C PHE A 408 -39.20 7.88 9.10
N THR A 409 -40.16 8.80 9.02
CA THR A 409 -41.34 8.78 9.90
C THR A 409 -42.32 7.73 9.38
N ASP A 410 -42.46 6.61 10.09
CA ASP A 410 -43.77 6.06 10.51
C ASP A 410 -43.60 4.67 11.17
N GLY A 411 -44.18 4.54 12.35
CA GLY A 411 -44.01 3.42 13.27
C GLY A 411 -44.46 2.06 12.71
N PHE A 412 -43.69 1.04 13.05
CA PHE A 412 -44.12 -0.35 12.92
C PHE A 412 -45.15 -0.68 14.01
N PRO A 413 -46.26 -1.36 13.69
CA PRO A 413 -47.11 -1.95 14.71
C PRO A 413 -46.44 -3.20 15.28
N GLU A 414 -46.32 -3.24 16.61
CA GLU A 414 -46.07 -4.45 17.38
C GLU A 414 -47.16 -5.49 17.08
N ASN A 415 -46.93 -6.39 16.12
CA ASN A 415 -47.54 -7.72 16.06
C ASN A 415 -46.98 -8.50 14.86
N GLY A 416 -46.23 -9.57 15.11
CA GLY A 416 -46.02 -10.59 14.07
C GLY A 416 -44.80 -11.50 14.14
N PHE A 417 -43.80 -11.24 14.99
CA PHE A 417 -42.64 -12.14 15.11
C PHE A 417 -42.47 -12.64 16.54
N GLY A 418 -43.12 -13.78 16.82
CA GLY A 418 -42.79 -14.55 18.00
C GLY A 418 -41.35 -15.04 17.89
N MET A 419 -40.44 -14.40 18.63
CA MET A 419 -39.12 -14.96 18.92
C MET A 419 -39.31 -16.40 19.43
N ALA A 420 -38.67 -17.36 18.77
CA ALA A 420 -38.64 -18.74 19.23
C ALA A 420 -38.06 -18.77 20.65
N LYS A 421 -38.90 -19.04 21.65
CA LYS A 421 -38.47 -19.30 23.02
C LYS A 421 -37.54 -20.52 23.02
N LYS A 422 -36.34 -20.35 23.58
CA LYS A 422 -35.41 -21.44 23.92
C LYS A 422 -36.19 -22.54 24.67
N PRO A 423 -36.13 -23.83 24.26
CA PRO A 423 -36.83 -24.88 24.99
C PRO A 423 -36.18 -25.07 26.38
N PRO A 424 -36.97 -25.37 27.42
CA PRO A 424 -36.42 -25.62 28.75
C PRO A 424 -35.83 -27.03 28.82
N GLY A 425 -34.51 -27.10 29.01
CA GLY A 425 -33.80 -28.18 29.72
C GLY A 425 -33.86 -29.62 29.17
N GLY A 426 -32.67 -30.15 28.86
CA GLY A 426 -32.33 -31.54 29.15
C GLY A 426 -32.48 -32.55 28.01
N GLY A 427 -31.37 -32.80 27.30
CA GLY A 427 -31.22 -33.95 26.40
C GLY A 427 -29.90 -33.89 25.65
N SER A 428 -28.94 -34.70 26.05
CA SER A 428 -27.61 -34.82 25.46
C SER A 428 -27.67 -35.20 23.97
N ILE A 429 -27.44 -34.22 23.09
CA ILE A 429 -27.11 -34.44 21.68
C ILE A 429 -25.59 -34.25 21.54
N PRO A 430 -24.85 -35.13 20.83
CA PRO A 430 -23.41 -34.97 20.66
C PRO A 430 -23.08 -33.62 19.99
N PRO A 431 -22.02 -32.93 20.44
CA PRO A 431 -21.73 -31.58 19.97
C PRO A 431 -21.29 -31.64 18.50
N GLY A 432 -21.88 -30.79 17.66
CA GLY A 432 -21.41 -30.56 16.29
C GLY A 432 -22.43 -30.80 15.18
N LYS A 433 -23.23 -31.89 15.21
CA LYS A 433 -24.17 -32.20 14.11
C LYS A 433 -25.50 -31.43 14.17
N GLY A 434 -25.98 -31.09 15.37
CA GLY A 434 -27.24 -30.33 15.54
C GLY A 434 -27.13 -28.88 15.06
N HIS A 435 -26.01 -28.23 15.34
CA HIS A 435 -25.81 -26.81 15.05
C HIS A 435 -25.75 -26.51 13.55
N VAL A 436 -25.08 -27.34 12.74
CA VAL A 436 -25.04 -27.14 11.28
C VAL A 436 -26.42 -27.28 10.66
N SER A 437 -27.22 -28.26 11.10
CA SER A 437 -28.60 -28.43 10.59
C SER A 437 -29.47 -27.22 10.91
N GLU A 438 -29.30 -26.60 12.08
CA GLU A 438 -30.01 -25.40 12.49
C GLU A 438 -29.60 -24.18 11.66
N VAL A 439 -28.30 -24.01 11.38
CA VAL A 439 -27.79 -22.93 10.51
C VAL A 439 -28.33 -23.08 9.09
N VAL A 440 -28.24 -24.28 8.51
CA VAL A 440 -28.76 -24.58 7.17
C VAL A 440 -30.26 -24.31 7.10
N SER A 441 -31.01 -24.78 8.10
CA SER A 441 -32.45 -24.52 8.21
C SER A 441 -32.76 -23.02 8.29
N SER A 442 -31.95 -22.24 9.01
CA SER A 442 -32.14 -20.80 9.17
C SER A 442 -32.07 -20.06 7.84
N PHE A 443 -31.13 -20.41 6.96
CA PHE A 443 -31.03 -19.82 5.62
C PHE A 443 -32.14 -20.32 4.67
N LEU A 444 -32.44 -21.62 4.65
CA LEU A 444 -33.48 -22.20 3.77
C LEU A 444 -34.90 -21.72 4.11
N CYS A 445 -35.16 -21.44 5.39
CA CYS A 445 -36.43 -20.93 5.86
C CYS A 445 -36.52 -19.39 5.86
N LEU A 446 -35.44 -18.69 5.49
CA LEU A 446 -35.39 -17.22 5.58
C LEU A 446 -36.35 -16.56 4.59
N VAL A 447 -36.46 -17.10 3.37
CA VAL A 447 -37.38 -16.60 2.34
C VAL A 447 -38.80 -17.11 2.60
N PRO A 448 -39.83 -16.23 2.57
CA PRO A 448 -41.22 -16.64 2.80
C PRO A 448 -41.75 -17.53 1.67
N GLU A 449 -42.70 -18.40 1.99
CA GLU A 449 -43.25 -19.38 1.04
C GLU A 449 -43.83 -18.72 -0.22
N GLU A 450 -44.44 -17.53 -0.09
CA GLU A 450 -45.00 -16.75 -1.19
C GLU A 450 -43.94 -16.30 -2.21
N ALA A 451 -42.69 -16.18 -1.78
CA ALA A 451 -41.53 -15.82 -2.59
C ALA A 451 -40.67 -17.01 -3.03
N LYS A 452 -40.97 -18.23 -2.56
CA LYS A 452 -40.29 -19.46 -3.01
C LYS A 452 -40.88 -19.96 -4.31
N THR A 453 -40.04 -20.05 -5.34
CA THR A 453 -40.47 -20.42 -6.70
C THR A 453 -39.74 -21.62 -7.28
N SER A 454 -38.59 -22.03 -6.73
CA SER A 454 -37.85 -23.16 -7.28
C SER A 454 -38.60 -24.49 -7.22
N SER A 455 -39.43 -24.72 -6.21
CA SER A 455 -40.23 -25.95 -6.08
C SER A 455 -41.32 -26.09 -7.15
N CYS A 456 -41.64 -25.00 -7.87
CA CYS A 456 -42.61 -25.00 -8.94
C CYS A 456 -41.98 -25.27 -10.32
N LEU A 457 -40.65 -25.35 -10.38
CA LEU A 457 -39.90 -25.69 -11.58
C LEU A 457 -39.24 -27.06 -11.36
N GLU A 458 -39.14 -27.88 -12.41
CA GLU A 458 -38.34 -29.12 -12.39
C GLU A 458 -36.83 -28.79 -12.45
N GLU A 459 -36.38 -27.83 -11.64
CA GLU A 459 -34.98 -27.49 -11.50
C GLU A 459 -34.26 -28.54 -10.65
N GLY A 460 -32.95 -28.66 -10.84
CA GLY A 460 -32.11 -29.57 -10.05
C GLY A 460 -32.37 -29.41 -8.55
N GLY A 461 -32.44 -30.53 -7.84
CA GLY A 461 -32.66 -30.54 -6.41
C GLY A 461 -31.58 -29.76 -5.65
N TYR A 462 -31.80 -29.56 -4.35
CA TYR A 462 -30.84 -28.89 -3.47
C TYR A 462 -29.41 -29.50 -3.55
N ASP A 463 -29.30 -30.77 -3.94
CA ASP A 463 -28.03 -31.47 -4.19
C ASP A 463 -27.10 -30.76 -5.18
N THR A 464 -27.63 -30.03 -6.17
CA THR A 464 -26.80 -29.24 -7.11
C THR A 464 -26.05 -28.13 -6.39
N TYR A 465 -26.71 -27.37 -5.51
CA TYR A 465 -26.05 -26.33 -4.72
C TYR A 465 -25.00 -26.92 -3.77
N VAL A 466 -25.27 -28.10 -3.19
CA VAL A 466 -24.31 -28.79 -2.33
C VAL A 466 -23.07 -29.20 -3.12
N HIS A 467 -23.25 -29.71 -4.34
CA HIS A 467 -22.14 -30.07 -5.22
C HIS A 467 -21.31 -28.84 -5.63
N ASP A 468 -21.95 -27.73 -5.99
CA ASP A 468 -21.26 -26.50 -6.40
C ASP A 468 -20.55 -25.85 -5.22
N ALA A 469 -21.19 -25.80 -4.05
CA ALA A 469 -20.58 -25.36 -2.81
C ALA A 469 -19.39 -26.26 -2.42
N LEU A 470 -19.47 -27.57 -2.64
CA LEU A 470 -18.36 -28.49 -2.42
C LEU A 470 -17.15 -28.11 -3.28
N GLY A 471 -17.35 -27.87 -4.58
CA GLY A 471 -16.28 -27.41 -5.47
C GLY A 471 -15.68 -26.08 -5.03
N MET A 472 -16.51 -25.10 -4.68
CA MET A 472 -16.09 -23.76 -4.26
C MET A 472 -15.30 -23.78 -2.94
N VAL A 473 -15.78 -24.53 -1.94
CA VAL A 473 -15.11 -24.67 -0.63
C VAL A 473 -13.82 -25.47 -0.77
N GLN A 474 -13.79 -26.54 -1.57
CA GLN A 474 -12.57 -27.30 -1.84
C GLN A 474 -11.51 -26.43 -2.51
N ALA A 475 -11.86 -25.67 -3.54
CA ALA A 475 -10.94 -24.74 -4.18
C ALA A 475 -10.39 -23.70 -3.18
N SER A 476 -11.25 -23.17 -2.30
CA SER A 476 -10.84 -22.22 -1.26
C SER A 476 -9.93 -22.86 -0.21
N ARG A 477 -10.19 -24.11 0.19
CA ARG A 477 -9.33 -24.90 1.10
C ARG A 477 -7.97 -25.20 0.49
N SER A 478 -7.92 -25.61 -0.77
CA SER A 478 -6.66 -25.88 -1.47
C SER A 478 -5.78 -24.63 -1.55
N LYS A 479 -6.39 -23.46 -1.82
CA LYS A 479 -5.68 -22.17 -1.82
C LYS A 479 -5.14 -21.80 -0.44
N ALA A 480 -5.97 -21.95 0.59
CA ALA A 480 -5.63 -21.56 1.97
C ALA A 480 -4.76 -22.58 2.73
N ALA A 481 -4.45 -23.74 2.14
CA ALA A 481 -3.74 -24.84 2.81
C ALA A 481 -2.36 -24.42 3.35
N SER A 482 -1.67 -23.48 2.69
CA SER A 482 -0.35 -23.00 3.09
C SER A 482 -0.37 -21.74 3.96
N TRP A 483 -1.55 -21.16 4.23
CA TRP A 483 -1.69 -19.86 4.89
C TRP A 483 -1.70 -19.93 6.42
N GLY A 484 -1.66 -21.15 7.00
CA GLY A 484 -1.49 -21.31 8.46
C GLY A 484 -2.63 -20.72 9.30
N TRP A 485 -3.87 -20.80 8.79
CA TRP A 485 -5.03 -20.20 9.43
C TRP A 485 -5.32 -20.72 10.84
N PRO A 486 -5.83 -19.85 11.74
CA PRO A 486 -6.15 -20.26 13.09
C PRO A 486 -7.29 -21.29 13.08
N PRO A 487 -7.25 -22.30 13.97
CA PRO A 487 -8.28 -23.34 14.04
C PRO A 487 -9.60 -22.81 14.62
N ALA A 488 -9.56 -21.72 15.39
CA ALA A 488 -10.72 -21.12 16.05
C ALA A 488 -10.67 -19.59 16.05
N PRO A 489 -11.82 -18.89 16.23
CA PRO A 489 -11.84 -17.44 16.39
C PRO A 489 -10.99 -17.00 17.59
N ARG A 490 -10.47 -15.77 17.54
CA ARG A 490 -9.70 -15.21 18.67
C ARG A 490 -10.60 -15.14 19.92
N PRO A 491 -10.12 -15.57 21.11
CA PRO A 491 -10.87 -15.42 22.36
C PRO A 491 -11.18 -13.96 22.67
N LEU A 492 -12.41 -13.67 23.13
CA LEU A 492 -12.87 -12.30 23.41
C LEU A 492 -12.05 -11.60 24.51
N ASP A 493 -11.56 -12.36 25.49
CA ASP A 493 -10.76 -11.85 26.61
C ASP A 493 -9.38 -11.33 26.18
N ALA A 494 -8.89 -11.75 25.00
CA ALA A 494 -7.62 -11.32 24.44
C ALA A 494 -7.72 -10.10 23.52
N CYS A 495 -8.94 -9.61 23.25
CA CYS A 495 -9.17 -8.47 22.36
C CYS A 495 -9.28 -7.17 23.16
N PRO A 496 -8.56 -6.09 22.79
CA PRO A 496 -8.70 -4.79 23.45
C PRO A 496 -10.15 -4.28 23.38
N PRO A 497 -10.61 -3.49 24.37
CA PRO A 497 -11.86 -2.76 24.26
C PRO A 497 -11.65 -1.58 23.31
N GLU A 498 -11.86 -1.80 22.02
CA GLU A 498 -11.81 -0.74 21.01
C GLU A 498 -13.19 -0.10 20.81
N GLY A 499 -13.18 1.08 20.18
CA GLY A 499 -14.37 1.91 19.92
C GLY A 499 -15.39 1.27 18.97
N GLN A 500 -16.24 2.10 18.38
CA GLN A 500 -17.33 1.64 17.50
C GLN A 500 -16.81 0.69 16.41
N PHE A 501 -17.40 -0.49 16.30
CA PHE A 501 -16.98 -1.50 15.34
C PHE A 501 -17.15 -1.01 13.89
N TYR A 502 -16.17 -1.35 13.05
CA TYR A 502 -16.19 -1.07 11.62
C TYR A 502 -15.84 -2.33 10.84
N GLU A 503 -16.78 -2.85 10.04
CA GLU A 503 -16.59 -4.05 9.21
C GLU A 503 -15.60 -3.88 8.04
N GLY A 504 -15.12 -2.66 7.80
CA GLY A 504 -14.29 -2.32 6.65
C GLY A 504 -15.10 -1.89 5.43
N ARG A 505 -14.47 -1.09 4.56
CA ARG A 505 -15.15 -0.45 3.42
C ARG A 505 -15.68 -1.47 2.41
N PHE A 506 -14.96 -2.56 2.22
CA PHE A 506 -15.33 -3.60 1.26
C PHE A 506 -16.61 -4.32 1.68
N LEU A 507 -16.66 -4.86 2.91
CA LEU A 507 -17.87 -5.48 3.46
C LEU A 507 -19.03 -4.49 3.59
N LYS A 508 -18.74 -3.24 3.99
CA LYS A 508 -19.76 -2.19 4.08
C LYS A 508 -20.45 -1.98 2.74
N VAL A 509 -19.70 -1.87 1.65
CA VAL A 509 -20.26 -1.75 0.29
C VAL A 509 -21.07 -2.99 -0.09
N LEU A 510 -20.56 -4.19 0.16
CA LEU A 510 -21.29 -5.43 -0.16
C LEU A 510 -22.62 -5.52 0.59
N PHE A 511 -22.64 -5.17 1.88
CA PHE A 511 -23.85 -5.18 2.70
C PHE A 511 -24.82 -4.05 2.34
N ASP A 512 -24.34 -2.85 2.04
CA ASP A 512 -25.18 -1.74 1.56
C ASP A 512 -25.85 -2.08 0.22
N ARG A 513 -25.14 -2.80 -0.66
CA ARG A 513 -25.71 -3.31 -1.91
C ARG A 513 -26.67 -4.46 -1.67
N LEU A 514 -26.33 -5.42 -0.81
CA LEU A 514 -27.23 -6.53 -0.49
C LEU A 514 -28.54 -6.02 0.14
N ALA A 515 -28.48 -5.00 1.00
CA ALA A 515 -29.66 -4.35 1.58
C ALA A 515 -30.61 -3.77 0.52
N ARG A 516 -30.11 -3.49 -0.70
CA ARG A 516 -30.87 -2.94 -1.83
C ARG A 516 -31.13 -3.98 -2.93
N ILE A 517 -31.00 -5.27 -2.65
CA ILE A 517 -31.16 -6.36 -3.63
C ILE A 517 -32.50 -6.30 -4.38
N LEU A 518 -33.55 -5.79 -3.74
CA LEU A 518 -34.91 -5.65 -4.31
C LEU A 518 -35.07 -4.43 -5.24
N ASP A 519 -34.11 -3.51 -5.24
CA ASP A 519 -34.20 -2.19 -5.91
C ASP A 519 -33.07 -1.92 -6.90
N GLN A 520 -32.22 -2.92 -7.19
CA GLN A 520 -31.05 -2.75 -8.04
C GLN A 520 -31.01 -3.75 -9.20
N PRO A 521 -30.19 -3.49 -10.24
CA PRO A 521 -30.16 -4.33 -11.44
C PRO A 521 -29.79 -5.78 -11.15
N TYR A 522 -30.42 -6.70 -11.87
CA TYR A 522 -30.19 -8.15 -11.75
C TYR A 522 -28.72 -8.55 -11.86
N SER A 523 -28.00 -8.00 -12.85
CA SER A 523 -26.57 -8.29 -13.05
C SER A 523 -25.71 -7.85 -11.87
N LEU A 524 -26.09 -6.76 -11.21
CA LEU A 524 -25.39 -6.30 -10.00
C LEU A 524 -25.65 -7.25 -8.83
N ASN A 525 -26.90 -7.68 -8.64
CA ASN A 525 -27.25 -8.65 -7.60
C ASN A 525 -26.42 -9.92 -7.72
N LEU A 526 -26.30 -10.48 -8.93
CA LEU A 526 -25.49 -11.68 -9.18
C LEU A 526 -24.03 -11.50 -8.77
N GLN A 527 -23.41 -10.35 -9.08
CA GLN A 527 -22.03 -10.09 -8.68
C GLN A 527 -21.87 -9.92 -7.18
N VAL A 528 -22.78 -9.20 -6.51
CA VAL A 528 -22.72 -9.02 -5.06
C VAL A 528 -22.86 -10.36 -4.34
N THR A 529 -23.80 -11.20 -4.75
CA THR A 529 -23.99 -12.53 -4.16
C THR A 529 -22.83 -13.46 -4.47
N SER A 530 -22.27 -13.44 -5.68
CA SER A 530 -21.08 -14.24 -6.04
C SER A 530 -19.87 -13.91 -5.15
N VAL A 531 -19.58 -12.62 -4.94
CA VAL A 531 -18.47 -12.18 -4.07
C VAL A 531 -18.71 -12.61 -2.63
N LEU A 532 -19.93 -12.46 -2.10
CA LEU A 532 -20.27 -12.89 -0.73
C LEU A 532 -20.19 -14.41 -0.56
N SER A 533 -20.63 -15.19 -1.54
CA SER A 533 -20.51 -16.66 -1.55
C SER A 533 -19.04 -17.09 -1.56
N LEU A 534 -18.19 -16.44 -2.36
CA LEU A 534 -16.76 -16.71 -2.38
C LEU A 534 -16.08 -16.38 -1.03
N LEU A 535 -16.43 -15.25 -0.41
CA LEU A 535 -15.95 -14.90 0.94
C LEU A 535 -16.40 -15.94 1.98
N ALA A 536 -17.66 -16.38 1.91
CA ALA A 536 -18.21 -17.38 2.80
C ALA A 536 -17.55 -18.76 2.64
N ALA A 537 -17.07 -19.10 1.43
CA ALA A 537 -16.43 -20.37 1.12
C ALA A 537 -15.02 -20.52 1.72
N PHE A 538 -14.33 -19.41 2.04
CA PHE A 538 -13.01 -19.48 2.67
C PHE A 538 -13.06 -20.17 4.05
N PRO A 539 -12.20 -21.18 4.32
CA PRO A 539 -12.12 -21.88 5.62
C PRO A 539 -11.53 -21.07 6.81
N HIS A 540 -11.86 -19.77 6.95
CA HIS A 540 -11.36 -18.94 8.07
C HIS A 540 -12.42 -18.78 9.17
N PRO A 541 -12.08 -18.92 10.47
CA PRO A 541 -13.07 -18.92 11.55
C PRO A 541 -13.84 -17.59 11.67
N HIS A 542 -13.18 -16.43 11.52
CA HIS A 542 -13.86 -15.13 11.59
C HIS A 542 -14.84 -14.90 10.41
N LEU A 543 -14.55 -15.46 9.22
CA LEU A 543 -15.47 -15.38 8.08
C LEU A 543 -16.67 -16.31 8.28
N HIS A 544 -16.42 -17.51 8.80
CA HIS A 544 -17.50 -18.44 9.15
C HIS A 544 -18.43 -17.82 10.21
N GLU A 545 -17.86 -17.27 11.29
CA GLU A 545 -18.63 -16.59 12.33
C GLU A 545 -19.43 -15.41 11.74
N TYR A 546 -18.77 -14.43 11.12
CA TYR A 546 -19.43 -13.18 10.72
C TYR A 546 -20.41 -13.30 9.54
N LEU A 547 -20.21 -14.26 8.62
CA LEU A 547 -21.03 -14.42 7.42
C LEU A 547 -22.05 -15.56 7.52
N LEU A 548 -21.76 -16.62 8.28
CA LEU A 548 -22.57 -17.85 8.26
C LEU A 548 -23.26 -18.18 9.59
N ASP A 549 -22.88 -17.57 10.71
CA ASP A 549 -23.55 -17.79 12.00
C ASP A 549 -24.79 -16.88 12.14
N PRO A 550 -26.02 -17.43 12.10
CA PRO A 550 -27.25 -16.66 12.26
C PRO A 550 -27.54 -16.30 13.73
N TYR A 551 -26.79 -16.87 14.68
CA TYR A 551 -27.03 -16.74 16.11
C TYR A 551 -26.08 -15.76 16.82
N LEU A 552 -25.34 -14.94 16.06
CA LEU A 552 -24.46 -13.91 16.62
C LEU A 552 -25.22 -12.91 17.47
N SER A 553 -24.74 -12.69 18.70
CA SER A 553 -25.18 -11.60 19.56
C SER A 553 -24.43 -10.32 19.20
N LEU A 554 -25.01 -9.55 18.27
CA LEU A 554 -24.38 -8.34 17.74
C LEU A 554 -24.39 -7.20 18.76
N ALA A 555 -23.31 -6.43 18.79
CA ALA A 555 -23.26 -5.17 19.52
C ALA A 555 -24.21 -4.12 18.89
N PRO A 556 -24.68 -3.11 19.64
CA PRO A 556 -25.54 -2.05 19.12
C PRO A 556 -24.94 -1.38 17.86
N GLY A 557 -25.77 -1.15 16.84
CA GLY A 557 -25.35 -0.55 15.58
C GLY A 557 -24.54 -1.45 14.64
N CYS A 558 -24.20 -2.68 15.06
CA CYS A 558 -23.48 -3.63 14.22
C CYS A 558 -24.45 -4.47 13.37
N ARG A 559 -23.95 -4.98 12.24
CA ARG A 559 -24.66 -5.91 11.37
C ARG A 559 -23.79 -7.13 11.06
N SER A 560 -24.44 -8.24 10.71
CA SER A 560 -23.88 -9.44 10.07
C SER A 560 -24.58 -9.71 8.74
N LEU A 561 -24.03 -10.60 7.90
CA LEU A 561 -24.68 -11.01 6.66
C LEU A 561 -26.12 -11.50 6.90
N PHE A 562 -26.32 -12.34 7.92
CA PHE A 562 -27.64 -12.85 8.26
C PHE A 562 -28.60 -11.74 8.70
N SER A 563 -28.16 -10.78 9.51
CA SER A 563 -29.01 -9.66 9.94
C SER A 563 -29.44 -8.75 8.77
N VAL A 564 -28.56 -8.55 7.78
CA VAL A 564 -28.87 -7.80 6.56
C VAL A 564 -29.94 -8.53 5.76
N LEU A 565 -29.81 -9.85 5.60
CA LEU A 565 -30.81 -10.67 4.91
C LEU A 565 -32.17 -10.65 5.63
N VAL A 566 -32.19 -10.77 6.96
CA VAL A 566 -33.43 -10.66 7.76
C VAL A 566 -34.14 -9.32 7.49
N ARG A 567 -33.39 -8.21 7.46
CA ARG A 567 -33.95 -6.87 7.18
C ARG A 567 -34.51 -6.78 5.76
N VAL A 568 -33.81 -7.33 4.76
CA VAL A 568 -34.29 -7.40 3.37
C VAL A 568 -35.58 -8.23 3.28
N ILE A 569 -35.67 -9.36 4.00
CA ILE A 569 -36.88 -10.17 4.04
C ILE A 569 -38.04 -9.43 4.69
N GLY A 570 -37.79 -8.67 5.75
CA GLY A 570 -38.81 -7.81 6.36
C GLY A 570 -39.42 -6.82 5.36
N ASP A 571 -38.57 -6.15 4.56
CA ASP A 571 -39.03 -5.27 3.48
C ASP A 571 -39.79 -6.05 2.38
N LEU A 572 -39.25 -7.20 1.95
CA LEU A 572 -39.92 -8.07 0.98
C LEU A 572 -41.33 -8.46 1.43
N MET A 573 -41.52 -8.86 2.69
CA MET A 573 -42.83 -9.24 3.23
C MET A 573 -43.84 -8.10 3.14
N GLN A 574 -43.42 -6.86 3.41
CA GLN A 574 -44.30 -5.71 3.24
C GLN A 574 -44.64 -5.45 1.76
N ARG A 575 -43.69 -5.65 0.85
CA ARG A 575 -43.92 -5.48 -0.60
C ARG A 575 -44.83 -6.56 -1.18
N ILE A 576 -44.72 -7.80 -0.71
CA ILE A 576 -45.61 -8.91 -1.11
C ILE A 576 -47.07 -8.53 -0.85
N GLN A 577 -47.38 -7.92 0.28
CA GLN A 577 -48.75 -7.50 0.62
C GLN A 577 -49.31 -6.41 -0.31
N ARG A 578 -48.45 -5.58 -0.91
CA ARG A 578 -48.85 -4.44 -1.75
C ARG A 578 -48.98 -4.81 -3.24
N VAL A 579 -48.37 -5.90 -3.68
CA VAL A 579 -48.30 -6.28 -5.10
C VAL A 579 -49.28 -7.42 -5.39
N PRO A 580 -50.34 -7.21 -6.20
CA PRO A 580 -51.31 -8.25 -6.52
C PRO A 580 -50.70 -9.33 -7.42
N ASN A 581 -51.15 -10.58 -7.22
CA ASN A 581 -50.69 -11.76 -7.95
C ASN A 581 -49.17 -11.97 -7.89
N PHE A 582 -48.54 -11.62 -6.75
CA PHE A 582 -47.09 -11.62 -6.56
C PHE A 582 -46.42 -12.93 -7.02
N ARG A 583 -46.88 -14.09 -6.51
CA ARG A 583 -46.29 -15.40 -6.81
C ARG A 583 -46.32 -15.74 -8.30
N ALA A 584 -47.44 -15.46 -8.99
CA ALA A 584 -47.58 -15.73 -10.41
C ALA A 584 -46.64 -14.86 -11.26
N LYS A 585 -46.52 -13.57 -10.91
CA LYS A 585 -45.60 -12.64 -11.58
C LYS A 585 -44.13 -13.01 -11.33
N LEU A 586 -43.79 -13.43 -10.11
CA LEU A 586 -42.45 -13.89 -9.76
C LEU A 586 -42.06 -15.14 -10.57
N LEU A 587 -42.97 -16.12 -10.66
CA LEU A 587 -42.76 -17.33 -11.49
C LEU A 587 -42.51 -16.98 -12.96
N LEU A 588 -43.28 -16.05 -13.52
CA LEU A 588 -43.10 -15.60 -14.89
C LEU A 588 -41.70 -14.98 -15.10
N VAL A 589 -41.25 -14.11 -14.18
CA VAL A 589 -39.90 -13.52 -14.26
C VAL A 589 -38.81 -14.57 -14.16
N ARG A 590 -38.96 -15.56 -13.27
CA ARG A 590 -38.00 -16.68 -13.18
C ARG A 590 -37.93 -17.44 -14.51
N GLN A 591 -39.06 -17.77 -15.12
CA GLN A 591 -39.10 -18.42 -16.44
C GLN A 591 -38.45 -17.58 -17.54
N GLN A 592 -38.62 -16.25 -17.50
CA GLN A 592 -37.94 -15.34 -18.43
C GLN A 592 -36.42 -15.32 -18.24
N LEU A 593 -35.94 -15.31 -16.98
CA LEU A 593 -34.51 -15.35 -16.67
C LEU A 593 -33.85 -16.66 -17.12
N LEU A 594 -34.60 -17.77 -17.09
CA LEU A 594 -34.17 -19.08 -17.59
C LEU A 594 -34.30 -19.23 -19.12
N GLY A 595 -34.83 -18.23 -19.82
CA GLY A 595 -35.04 -18.27 -21.27
C GLY A 595 -36.19 -19.18 -21.72
N LEU A 596 -37.07 -19.62 -20.81
CA LEU A 596 -38.22 -20.48 -21.11
C LEU A 596 -39.37 -19.69 -21.74
N VAL A 597 -39.47 -18.40 -21.46
CA VAL A 597 -40.54 -17.50 -21.93
C VAL A 597 -39.91 -16.20 -22.45
N PRO A 598 -40.45 -15.57 -23.52
CA PRO A 598 -39.97 -14.28 -24.02
C PRO A 598 -40.02 -13.17 -22.95
N GLY A 599 -39.04 -12.28 -22.99
CA GLY A 599 -38.96 -11.14 -22.07
C GLY A 599 -39.99 -10.07 -22.41
N GLU A 600 -41.09 -10.03 -21.67
CA GLU A 600 -42.08 -8.96 -21.73
C GLU A 600 -41.79 -7.88 -20.68
N GLN A 601 -42.11 -6.62 -20.99
CA GLN A 601 -42.01 -5.54 -20.00
C GLN A 601 -43.07 -5.77 -18.92
N MET A 602 -42.62 -5.83 -17.66
CA MET A 602 -43.49 -6.10 -16.52
C MET A 602 -43.26 -5.08 -15.42
N GLU A 603 -44.34 -4.62 -14.81
CA GLU A 603 -44.28 -3.78 -13.61
C GLU A 603 -43.54 -4.51 -12.49
N HIS A 604 -42.72 -3.78 -11.74
CA HIS A 604 -41.89 -4.31 -10.66
C HIS A 604 -40.87 -5.38 -11.09
N ALA A 605 -40.47 -5.44 -12.37
CA ALA A 605 -39.48 -6.42 -12.84
C ALA A 605 -38.17 -6.42 -12.04
N THR A 606 -37.67 -5.26 -11.59
CA THR A 606 -36.47 -5.15 -10.74
C THR A 606 -36.66 -5.88 -9.41
N LEU A 607 -37.81 -5.68 -8.74
CA LEU A 607 -38.16 -6.36 -7.50
C LEU A 607 -38.16 -7.88 -7.68
N PHE A 608 -38.89 -8.39 -8.68
CA PHE A 608 -38.99 -9.83 -8.89
C PHE A 608 -37.64 -10.47 -9.24
N LYS A 609 -36.81 -9.80 -10.06
CA LYS A 609 -35.45 -10.26 -10.34
C LYS A 609 -34.59 -10.30 -9.07
N GLY A 610 -34.72 -9.30 -8.19
CA GLY A 610 -34.07 -9.27 -6.89
C GLY A 610 -34.51 -10.42 -5.98
N VAL A 611 -35.81 -10.73 -5.96
CA VAL A 611 -36.38 -11.84 -5.16
C VAL A 611 -35.88 -13.19 -5.63
N VAL A 612 -35.78 -13.41 -6.95
CA VAL A 612 -35.17 -14.63 -7.50
C VAL A 612 -33.73 -14.75 -7.00
N VAL A 613 -32.90 -13.72 -7.16
CA VAL A 613 -31.49 -13.79 -6.71
C VAL A 613 -31.39 -14.01 -5.19
N LEU A 614 -32.27 -13.38 -4.40
CA LEU A 614 -32.32 -13.57 -2.95
C LEU A 614 -32.65 -15.02 -2.56
N GLU A 615 -33.62 -15.64 -3.24
CA GLU A 615 -33.99 -17.05 -3.05
C GLU A 615 -32.82 -17.98 -3.33
N GLU A 616 -32.12 -17.75 -4.44
CA GLU A 616 -30.97 -18.55 -4.88
C GLU A 616 -29.77 -18.39 -3.94
N PHE A 617 -29.49 -17.15 -3.53
CA PHE A 617 -28.38 -16.85 -2.63
C PHE A 617 -28.56 -17.47 -1.25
N CYS A 618 -29.79 -17.51 -0.70
CA CYS A 618 -30.05 -18.19 0.57
C CYS A 618 -29.79 -19.69 0.50
N LYS A 619 -30.11 -20.35 -0.63
CA LYS A 619 -29.79 -21.78 -0.85
C LYS A 619 -28.29 -22.01 -0.98
N GLU A 620 -27.59 -21.12 -1.69
CA GLU A 620 -26.15 -21.19 -1.85
C GLU A 620 -25.41 -21.05 -0.51
N LEU A 621 -25.79 -20.06 0.32
CA LEU A 621 -25.22 -19.89 1.67
C LEU A 621 -25.50 -21.11 2.57
N ALA A 622 -26.72 -21.66 2.50
CA ALA A 622 -27.07 -22.88 3.22
C ALA A 622 -26.18 -24.07 2.78
N ALA A 623 -25.93 -24.22 1.49
CA ALA A 623 -25.07 -25.27 0.96
C ALA A 623 -23.60 -25.09 1.38
N ILE A 624 -23.08 -23.85 1.34
CA ILE A 624 -21.73 -23.52 1.83
C ILE A 624 -21.60 -23.84 3.32
N ALA A 625 -22.57 -23.44 4.14
CA ALA A 625 -22.59 -23.75 5.57
C ALA A 625 -22.60 -25.27 5.84
N LEU A 626 -23.40 -26.02 5.07
CA LEU A 626 -23.46 -27.48 5.16
C LEU A 626 -22.12 -28.14 4.83
N VAL A 627 -21.48 -27.72 3.73
CA VAL A 627 -20.21 -28.27 3.24
C VAL A 627 -19.04 -27.95 4.18
N LYS A 628 -19.01 -26.73 4.74
CA LYS A 628 -17.93 -26.34 5.68
C LYS A 628 -17.97 -27.16 6.96
N GLY A 629 -19.16 -27.59 7.39
CA GLY A 629 -19.35 -28.31 8.66
C GLY A 629 -19.13 -27.39 9.87
N PRO A 630 -19.21 -27.92 11.10
CA PRO A 630 -18.85 -27.13 12.28
C PRO A 630 -17.36 -26.77 12.21
N PRO A 631 -16.93 -25.60 12.71
CA PRO A 631 -15.50 -25.31 12.84
C PRO A 631 -14.85 -26.46 13.61
N GLU A 632 -13.78 -27.04 13.06
CA GLU A 632 -13.04 -28.09 13.75
C GLU A 632 -12.49 -27.50 15.04
N GLY A 633 -13.16 -27.79 16.17
CA GLY A 633 -12.63 -27.48 17.48
C GLY A 633 -11.29 -28.18 17.68
N PRO A 634 -10.40 -27.65 18.53
CA PRO A 634 -9.14 -28.32 18.79
C PRO A 634 -9.39 -29.74 19.34
N PRO A 635 -8.54 -30.73 18.97
CA PRO A 635 -8.63 -32.09 19.52
C PRO A 635 -8.39 -32.13 21.04
#